data_AF-A0A974RYM1-F1
#
_entry.id   AF-A0A974RYM1-F1
#
_cell.length_a   1.000
_cell.length_b   1.000
_cell.length_c   1.000
_cell.angle_alpha   90.00
_cell.angle_beta   90.00
_cell.angle_gamma   90.00
#
_symmetry.space_group_name_H-M   'P 1'
#
loop_
_entity.id
_entity.type
_entity.pdbx_description
1 polymer ?
#
loop_
_entity_poly.entity_id
_entity_poly.type
_entity_poly.pdbx_seq_one_letter_code
_entity_poly.pdbx_strand_id
1 'polypeptide(L)'
;MNKPLERTDLEKRRQVFQQELDTLWEKRLIPKTDYIRIGSVYDRHYQQMVQRLHSQQTVKEKEAVVLDQPVGIEETNPERIELSTSSGEVVERQEEHSSEARSDTKAPVYQAEPINEKTQEQIRERNITAVLITGVILLLFGGLIWATSTWGSLNSLLKVFCISAVSVFFAGMAYLAARLKIRQTSFAFLTLASLFVPIALLSASYYQIFGPYLSLKGDGRSLFGFLGGLLCLAIYYKIASRFTSKLFIFIALVTFVITFIFGFNYLAPTLEVLCLLITVFNLLLLWKMDTIRDWPFLAVFRPYFFAFVQFKIFAEGFIVFTLFSSTVIYSISLLLSSLLFLILAVKYKKRYYNFVFSVLFTYGYTHFIYNTILEETAVIAFACLPLIFTALHVWLVRTNPYLGKSFAYTSMTVSLLSFLYINALSYQEHYAQIVLALLIIAAQYIFYADREQKAVYTYPVIGLVNLALVYLGLAFDVSLESIFTSLFLIQVFSYLGFYLFNNLDQLKLYKKGALLYSSGIMVFILLIKFAQMDWLIVSLFLAIVSGLFLLTDFKDQSGWSKQAGPFGFIIALTVSLIILYQYAVEVSLWYEETIIISVHLVGISLIMLMLGYLLRNYTKRYFHVGFLTGQVIAMLAYISVYIGESHPFVITDIMLIVTAINLTSVYLYRKHPLWLAVIFTSFGVYFSLFDLIGSTNKEFITAFCLFASLFFMVVSEVIGRYSESGRTYYFWFSHLVNIVGVILGIGLIYSFDSSPFWYLMPLSLYCISAVRAKINWEQYSFTYIGFLTLFVQTMLFFKDIQNTAYLTAYAFAISAGIISVLWMLGNCKWKEIIGYYLIPYLHFSIIVYISESFINGFPSDWALVFWIISAVLQLVFAGYLLLKRKWSHAIAGTLFLSFLFFSMYVQTLSLMACLSVLLILAALMTGLSSRWVKGLVVQKGEETLVDFYRIFGLIYLIQLNYQLINIESTNAGLDIGAACLIPLYFLVIRTFTSRQAEKQGYLSAALILSLFPYQKILEQFTIPEVIQAEVWILPLLIISSLLLRKLYNMGETTQQIEIGVVAFFFFLLILDAVRGDTLNDALVIGTISLAAILFGFIRRYKSYFLAGIGTILLNIYMNTKSLWGYLPWWLYLIIGGLLLISIASYFEWKKQKENRTSKEILEKNKQRFMKWFHQWK
;
A
#
# COMPACT_ATOMS: atom_id res chain seq x y z
N MET A 1 33.35 -2.64 27.82
CA MET A 1 33.47 -1.88 26.56
C MET A 1 33.88 -2.77 25.36
N ASN A 2 33.35 -4.01 25.21
CA ASN A 2 33.65 -4.93 24.09
C ASN A 2 32.43 -5.31 23.21
N LYS A 3 31.31 -4.58 23.31
CA LYS A 3 30.01 -5.03 22.76
C LYS A 3 29.68 -4.70 21.28
N PRO A 4 30.38 -3.83 20.52
CA PRO A 4 30.08 -3.65 19.09
C PRO A 4 30.83 -4.64 18.16
N LEU A 5 31.87 -5.33 18.65
CA LEU A 5 32.73 -6.19 17.80
C LEU A 5 32.05 -7.48 17.31
N GLU A 6 31.22 -8.16 18.12
CA GLU A 6 30.63 -9.45 17.71
C GLU A 6 29.52 -9.30 16.66
N ARG A 7 28.71 -8.23 16.77
CA ARG A 7 27.65 -7.97 15.79
C ARG A 7 28.25 -7.49 14.46
N THR A 8 29.30 -6.67 14.52
CA THR A 8 30.05 -6.25 13.32
C THR A 8 30.83 -7.40 12.68
N ASP A 9 31.31 -8.39 13.46
CA ASP A 9 31.96 -9.58 12.91
C ASP A 9 30.96 -10.52 12.19
N LEU A 10 29.77 -10.73 12.76
CA LEU A 10 28.70 -11.48 12.10
C LEU A 10 28.21 -10.82 10.80
N GLU A 11 28.12 -9.49 10.80
CA GLU A 11 27.71 -8.72 9.65
C GLU A 11 28.79 -8.74 8.55
N LYS A 12 30.09 -8.69 8.94
CA LYS A 12 31.21 -8.96 8.04
C LYS A 12 31.17 -10.36 7.47
N ARG A 13 30.92 -11.40 8.27
CA ARG A 13 30.80 -12.79 7.79
C ARG A 13 29.65 -12.95 6.80
N ARG A 14 28.52 -12.25 7.04
CA ARG A 14 27.41 -12.21 6.08
C ARG A 14 27.81 -11.53 4.79
N GLN A 15 28.51 -10.40 4.85
CA GLN A 15 29.00 -9.71 3.64
C GLN A 15 30.00 -10.55 2.85
N VAL A 16 30.95 -11.21 3.53
CA VAL A 16 31.92 -12.11 2.87
C VAL A 16 31.21 -13.29 2.24
N PHE A 17 30.26 -13.92 2.94
CA PHE A 17 29.47 -15.02 2.39
C PHE A 17 28.64 -14.56 1.18
N GLN A 18 28.01 -13.39 1.25
CA GLN A 18 27.23 -12.84 0.15
C GLN A 18 28.13 -12.56 -1.06
N GLN A 19 29.31 -11.96 -0.83
CA GLN A 19 30.29 -11.69 -1.88
C GLN A 19 30.81 -12.97 -2.53
N GLU A 20 31.16 -14.01 -1.76
CA GLU A 20 31.57 -15.29 -2.34
C GLU A 20 30.42 -15.95 -3.12
N LEU A 21 29.19 -15.89 -2.59
CA LEU A 21 28.00 -16.43 -3.26
C LEU A 21 27.70 -15.67 -4.57
N ASP A 22 27.85 -14.34 -4.57
CA ASP A 22 27.76 -13.48 -5.75
C ASP A 22 28.85 -13.87 -6.75
N THR A 23 30.09 -14.07 -6.30
CA THR A 23 31.21 -14.47 -7.16
C THR A 23 30.97 -15.84 -7.80
N LEU A 24 30.44 -16.80 -7.04
CA LEU A 24 30.08 -18.14 -7.55
C LEU A 24 28.95 -18.07 -8.57
N TRP A 25 27.99 -17.17 -8.36
CA TRP A 25 26.90 -16.93 -9.30
C TRP A 25 27.36 -16.19 -10.58
N GLU A 26 28.16 -15.14 -10.44
CA GLU A 26 28.74 -14.38 -11.55
C GLU A 26 29.65 -15.25 -12.42
N LYS A 27 30.42 -16.17 -11.81
CA LYS A 27 31.22 -17.19 -12.51
C LYS A 27 30.40 -18.36 -13.05
N ARG A 28 29.07 -18.37 -12.87
CA ARG A 28 28.12 -19.42 -13.29
C ARG A 28 28.43 -20.81 -12.75
N LEU A 29 29.11 -20.90 -11.60
CA LEU A 29 29.42 -22.17 -10.94
C LEU A 29 28.20 -22.72 -10.16
N ILE A 30 27.27 -21.84 -9.78
CA ILE A 30 25.99 -22.22 -9.18
C ILE A 30 24.82 -21.63 -9.98
N PRO A 31 23.71 -22.37 -10.15
CA PRO A 31 22.51 -21.86 -10.81
C PRO A 31 21.81 -20.80 -9.94
N LYS A 32 21.08 -19.89 -10.57
CA LYS A 32 20.39 -18.77 -9.88
C LYS A 32 19.40 -19.24 -8.81
N THR A 33 18.78 -20.41 -9.02
CA THR A 33 17.90 -21.04 -8.03
C THR A 33 18.65 -21.38 -6.74
N ASP A 34 19.88 -21.88 -6.84
CA ASP A 34 20.72 -22.21 -5.69
C ASP A 34 21.30 -20.95 -5.05
N TYR A 35 21.66 -19.93 -5.81
CA TYR A 35 22.02 -18.61 -5.27
C TYR A 35 20.91 -18.05 -4.37
N ILE A 36 19.67 -18.02 -4.85
CA ILE A 36 18.52 -17.51 -4.08
C ILE A 36 18.23 -18.43 -2.88
N ARG A 37 18.26 -19.75 -3.09
CA ARG A 37 17.98 -20.72 -2.02
C ARG A 37 19.03 -20.63 -0.91
N ILE A 38 20.31 -20.68 -1.25
CA ILE A 38 21.43 -20.65 -0.30
C ILE A 38 21.50 -19.28 0.38
N GLY A 39 21.35 -18.18 -0.36
CA GLY A 39 21.27 -16.83 0.20
C GLY A 39 20.12 -16.67 1.19
N SER A 40 18.91 -17.12 0.83
CA SER A 40 17.72 -17.03 1.71
C SER A 40 17.79 -17.94 2.94
N VAL A 41 18.51 -19.05 2.86
CA VAL A 41 18.76 -19.95 4.00
C VAL A 41 19.81 -19.35 4.93
N TYR A 42 20.88 -18.80 4.36
CA TYR A 42 21.93 -18.16 5.15
C TYR A 42 21.41 -16.89 5.84
N ASP A 43 20.57 -16.10 5.18
CA ASP A 43 19.93 -14.94 5.80
C ASP A 43 19.01 -15.32 6.97
N ARG A 44 18.25 -16.41 6.83
CA ARG A 44 17.47 -16.95 7.96
C ARG A 44 18.37 -17.42 9.09
N HIS A 45 19.50 -18.06 8.78
CA HIS A 45 20.49 -18.47 9.78
C HIS A 45 21.14 -17.27 10.48
N TYR A 46 21.51 -16.23 9.74
CA TYR A 46 22.02 -14.96 10.28
C TYR A 46 21.01 -14.32 11.23
N GLN A 47 19.74 -14.20 10.82
CA GLN A 47 18.68 -13.66 11.67
C GLN A 47 18.49 -14.49 12.95
N GLN A 48 18.53 -15.82 12.86
CA GLN A 48 18.48 -16.68 14.05
C GLN A 48 19.69 -16.49 14.97
N MET A 49 20.90 -16.31 14.44
CA MET A 49 22.10 -16.03 15.25
C MET A 49 22.02 -14.65 15.91
N VAL A 50 21.57 -13.61 15.19
CA VAL A 50 21.35 -12.26 15.75
C VAL A 50 20.29 -12.31 16.85
N GLN A 51 19.22 -13.07 16.66
CA GLN A 51 18.14 -13.23 17.64
C GLN A 51 18.62 -14.01 18.88
N ARG A 52 19.47 -15.03 18.69
CA ARG A 52 20.15 -15.73 19.80
C ARG A 52 21.06 -14.81 20.59
N LEU A 53 21.87 -13.98 19.92
CA LEU A 53 22.71 -12.98 20.58
C LEU A 53 21.88 -11.96 21.36
N HIS A 54 20.78 -11.47 20.78
CA HIS A 54 19.83 -10.59 21.48
C HIS A 54 19.21 -11.27 22.69
N SER A 55 18.82 -12.54 22.58
CA SER A 55 18.25 -13.32 23.70
C SER A 55 19.28 -13.57 24.81
N GLN A 56 20.55 -13.83 24.45
CA GLN A 56 21.64 -13.99 25.42
C GLN A 56 22.05 -12.67 26.06
N GLN A 57 21.99 -11.55 25.32
CA GLN A 57 22.21 -10.21 25.86
C GLN A 57 21.08 -9.80 26.82
N THR A 58 19.83 -10.12 26.52
CA THR A 58 18.70 -9.84 27.43
C THR A 58 18.71 -10.73 28.68
N VAL A 59 19.27 -11.94 28.61
CA VAL A 59 19.51 -12.77 29.80
C VAL A 59 20.69 -12.23 30.62
N LYS A 60 21.81 -11.83 29.98
CA LYS A 60 22.96 -11.21 30.68
C LYS A 60 22.68 -9.81 31.22
N GLU A 61 21.84 -9.00 30.57
CA GLU A 61 21.39 -7.70 31.12
C GLU A 61 20.43 -7.90 32.29
N LYS A 62 19.63 -8.97 32.30
CA LYS A 62 18.83 -9.34 33.47
C LYS A 62 19.68 -9.87 34.64
N GLU A 63 20.78 -10.56 34.36
CA GLU A 63 21.74 -10.99 35.40
C GLU A 63 22.66 -9.85 35.88
N ALA A 64 23.02 -8.88 35.01
CA ALA A 64 23.82 -7.71 35.38
C ALA A 64 23.01 -6.65 36.16
N VAL A 65 21.70 -6.53 35.91
CA VAL A 65 20.80 -5.66 36.72
C VAL A 65 20.58 -6.20 38.14
N VAL A 66 20.96 -7.46 38.41
CA VAL A 66 20.97 -8.05 39.76
C VAL A 66 22.30 -7.80 40.48
N LEU A 67 23.37 -7.33 39.79
CA LEU A 67 24.70 -7.16 40.38
C LEU A 67 25.20 -5.72 40.56
N ASP A 68 24.45 -4.69 40.14
CA ASP A 68 24.82 -3.29 40.38
C ASP A 68 23.65 -2.51 41.03
N GLN A 69 23.48 -2.73 42.33
CA GLN A 69 23.00 -1.69 43.25
C GLN A 69 24.05 -1.50 44.37
N PRO A 70 24.45 -0.26 44.67
CA PRO A 70 25.46 0.03 45.68
C PRO A 70 24.85 -0.07 47.07
N VAL A 71 25.46 -0.87 47.95
CA VAL A 71 25.17 -0.85 49.39
C VAL A 71 26.33 -0.13 50.07
N GLY A 72 25.98 0.94 50.81
CA GLY A 72 26.88 1.73 51.62
C GLY A 72 27.50 0.93 52.76
N ILE A 73 28.70 1.35 53.12
CA ILE A 73 29.57 0.80 54.16
C ILE A 73 28.97 1.02 55.55
N GLU A 74 28.94 -0.03 56.37
CA GLU A 74 29.18 0.07 57.82
C GLU A 74 29.92 -1.20 58.31
N GLU A 75 31.20 -0.97 58.65
CA GLU A 75 32.02 -1.53 59.72
C GLU A 75 32.05 -3.05 60.08
N THR A 76 33.21 -3.65 59.74
CA THR A 76 34.11 -4.51 60.56
C THR A 76 33.63 -5.81 61.24
N ASN A 77 34.07 -6.96 60.67
CA ASN A 77 34.95 -8.06 61.18
C ASN A 77 34.96 -8.44 62.69
N PRO A 78 35.43 -9.66 63.13
CA PRO A 78 35.61 -11.00 62.52
C PRO A 78 34.87 -12.12 63.34
N GLU A 79 34.74 -13.39 62.93
CA GLU A 79 35.71 -14.47 63.21
C GLU A 79 35.29 -15.82 62.60
N ARG A 80 36.30 -16.50 62.03
CA ARG A 80 36.71 -17.94 62.10
C ARG A 80 35.62 -19.01 62.35
N ILE A 81 35.67 -20.19 61.73
CA ILE A 81 36.78 -21.16 61.84
C ILE A 81 36.95 -22.00 60.58
N GLU A 82 38.22 -22.14 60.24
CA GLU A 82 38.84 -22.98 59.23
C GLU A 82 39.00 -24.46 59.64
N LEU A 83 39.03 -25.29 58.59
CA LEU A 83 39.95 -26.41 58.34
C LEU A 83 39.78 -27.81 58.95
N SER A 84 40.16 -28.74 58.05
CA SER A 84 40.74 -30.07 58.25
C SER A 84 39.74 -31.23 58.34
N THR A 85 39.93 -32.42 57.78
CA THR A 85 40.90 -33.06 56.86
C THR A 85 40.37 -34.50 56.66
N SER A 86 40.72 -35.16 55.53
CA SER A 86 41.06 -36.60 55.35
C SER A 86 40.33 -37.69 56.18
N SER A 87 40.02 -38.91 55.74
CA SER A 87 40.19 -39.72 54.51
C SER A 87 39.91 -41.17 54.95
N GLY A 88 39.45 -42.03 54.03
CA GLY A 88 39.35 -43.49 54.20
C GLY A 88 37.97 -43.93 54.71
N GLU A 89 37.33 -44.98 54.19
CA GLU A 89 37.90 -46.23 53.70
C GLU A 89 36.80 -47.11 53.04
N VAL A 90 37.22 -48.07 52.18
CA VAL A 90 36.55 -49.33 51.77
C VAL A 90 35.31 -49.25 50.83
N VAL A 91 35.07 -50.12 49.82
CA VAL A 91 35.79 -50.90 48.79
C VAL A 91 34.70 -51.75 48.09
N GLU A 92 34.73 -51.81 46.74
CA GLU A 92 34.26 -52.85 45.76
C GLU A 92 32.95 -53.64 46.01
N ARG A 93 32.05 -53.91 45.04
CA ARG A 93 32.23 -54.74 43.82
C ARG A 93 30.84 -55.05 43.18
N GLN A 94 30.81 -54.97 41.84
CA GLN A 94 30.10 -55.78 40.81
C GLN A 94 28.58 -56.09 40.79
N GLU A 95 28.05 -55.96 39.55
CA GLU A 95 26.90 -56.66 38.91
C GLU A 95 25.48 -56.25 39.35
N GLU A 96 24.42 -56.15 38.54
CA GLU A 96 24.11 -56.58 37.17
C GLU A 96 22.82 -55.88 36.65
N HIS A 97 22.74 -55.69 35.33
CA HIS A 97 21.59 -55.57 34.42
C HIS A 97 20.19 -55.00 34.80
N SER A 98 19.77 -54.00 33.98
CA SER A 98 18.54 -53.95 33.13
C SER A 98 17.58 -52.74 33.29
N SER A 99 17.42 -52.00 32.16
CA SER A 99 16.26 -51.20 31.65
C SER A 99 15.62 -50.14 32.59
N GLU A 100 15.42 -48.86 32.25
CA GLU A 100 15.06 -48.19 31.00
C GLU A 100 15.56 -46.73 31.00
N ALA A 101 16.25 -46.31 29.93
CA ALA A 101 16.56 -44.91 29.69
C ALA A 101 15.36 -44.20 29.04
N ARG A 102 14.98 -43.07 29.66
CA ARG A 102 14.05 -42.07 29.18
C ARG A 102 14.36 -41.67 27.73
N SER A 103 13.36 -41.76 26.86
CA SER A 103 13.43 -41.34 25.47
C SER A 103 13.56 -39.81 25.35
N ASP A 104 14.64 -39.38 24.70
CA ASP A 104 14.77 -38.06 24.09
C ASP A 104 13.68 -37.87 23.02
N THR A 105 12.60 -37.17 23.34
CA THR A 105 11.64 -36.73 22.32
C THR A 105 12.09 -35.40 21.75
N LYS A 106 12.96 -35.47 20.73
CA LYS A 106 13.15 -34.40 19.75
C LYS A 106 11.78 -33.94 19.25
N ALA A 107 11.50 -32.64 19.30
CA ALA A 107 10.38 -32.07 18.56
C ALA A 107 10.58 -32.40 17.07
N PRO A 108 9.57 -32.92 16.35
CA PRO A 108 9.71 -33.17 14.93
C PRO A 108 9.84 -31.81 14.23
N VAL A 109 11.05 -31.52 13.77
CA VAL A 109 11.25 -30.62 12.64
C VAL A 109 10.35 -31.15 11.53
N TYR A 110 9.37 -30.36 11.11
CA TYR A 110 8.61 -30.64 9.89
C TYR A 110 9.61 -30.54 8.74
N GLN A 111 10.26 -31.66 8.41
CA GLN A 111 10.82 -31.85 7.10
C GLN A 111 9.62 -31.80 6.16
N ALA A 112 9.48 -30.69 5.43
CA ALA A 112 8.75 -30.76 4.17
C ALA A 112 9.39 -31.92 3.41
N GLU A 113 8.61 -32.98 3.15
CA GLU A 113 9.06 -34.07 2.30
C GLU A 113 9.74 -33.43 1.09
N PRO A 114 10.98 -33.83 0.73
CA PRO A 114 11.52 -33.42 -0.55
C PRO A 114 10.47 -33.81 -1.58
N ILE A 115 9.94 -32.82 -2.30
CA ILE A 115 9.18 -33.09 -3.50
C ILE A 115 10.20 -33.79 -4.39
N ASN A 116 10.16 -35.13 -4.39
CA ASN A 116 10.96 -35.94 -5.28
C ASN A 116 10.75 -35.33 -6.67
N GLU A 117 11.81 -34.79 -7.27
CA GLU A 117 11.79 -34.49 -8.69
C GLU A 117 11.43 -35.79 -9.38
N LYS A 118 10.19 -35.81 -9.88
CA LYS A 118 9.61 -37.02 -10.46
C LYS A 118 10.53 -37.45 -11.59
N THR A 119 11.07 -38.66 -11.50
CA THR A 119 11.90 -39.26 -12.56
C THR A 119 11.14 -39.18 -13.88
N GLN A 120 11.81 -39.13 -15.04
CA GLN A 120 11.10 -39.05 -16.34
C GLN A 120 10.06 -40.18 -16.51
N GLU A 121 10.26 -41.32 -15.86
CA GLU A 121 9.28 -42.40 -15.74
C GLU A 121 8.05 -42.03 -14.90
N GLN A 122 8.22 -41.42 -13.72
CA GLN A 122 7.11 -40.92 -12.89
C GLN A 122 6.35 -39.75 -13.54
N ILE A 123 7.01 -38.94 -14.38
CA ILE A 123 6.36 -37.89 -15.19
C ILE A 123 5.56 -38.53 -16.32
N ARG A 124 6.09 -39.57 -16.98
CA ARG A 124 5.39 -40.33 -18.01
C ARG A 124 4.20 -41.10 -17.42
N GLU A 125 4.33 -41.66 -16.22
CA GLU A 125 3.24 -42.29 -15.45
C GLU A 125 2.18 -41.26 -15.04
N ARG A 126 2.58 -40.06 -14.58
CA ARG A 126 1.62 -38.97 -14.31
C ARG A 126 0.88 -38.55 -15.58
N ASN A 127 1.56 -38.46 -16.72
CA ASN A 127 0.93 -38.06 -17.98
C ASN A 127 -0.02 -39.17 -18.49
N ILE A 128 0.32 -40.45 -18.32
CA ILE A 128 -0.58 -41.58 -18.62
C ILE A 128 -1.78 -41.57 -17.67
N THR A 129 -1.56 -41.37 -16.36
CA THR A 129 -2.62 -41.26 -15.34
C THR A 129 -3.48 -40.01 -15.57
N ALA A 130 -2.92 -38.89 -16.04
CA ALA A 130 -3.67 -37.70 -16.38
C ALA A 130 -4.57 -37.94 -17.60
N VAL A 131 -4.04 -38.57 -18.65
CA VAL A 131 -4.83 -39.00 -19.82
C VAL A 131 -5.94 -39.97 -19.42
N LEU A 132 -5.67 -40.88 -18.48
CA LEU A 132 -6.65 -41.83 -17.94
C LEU A 132 -7.73 -41.14 -17.10
N ILE A 133 -7.36 -40.23 -16.19
CA ILE A 133 -8.31 -39.45 -15.36
C ILE A 133 -9.17 -38.56 -16.24
N THR A 134 -8.59 -37.89 -17.25
CA THR A 134 -9.35 -37.11 -18.23
C THR A 134 -10.32 -37.99 -19.01
N GLY A 135 -9.90 -39.18 -19.43
CA GLY A 135 -10.79 -40.18 -20.03
C GLY A 135 -11.95 -40.61 -19.11
N VAL A 136 -11.68 -40.84 -17.82
CA VAL A 136 -12.70 -41.21 -16.81
C VAL A 136 -13.67 -40.06 -16.54
N ILE A 137 -13.19 -38.82 -16.48
CA ILE A 137 -14.04 -37.64 -16.30
C ILE A 137 -14.95 -37.44 -17.52
N LEU A 138 -14.41 -37.52 -18.74
CA LEU A 138 -15.19 -37.44 -19.98
C LEU A 138 -16.26 -38.55 -20.04
N LEU A 139 -15.94 -39.75 -19.55
CA LEU A 139 -16.87 -40.88 -19.49
C LEU A 139 -17.92 -40.72 -18.38
N LEU A 140 -17.56 -40.18 -17.20
CA LEU A 140 -18.48 -39.91 -16.10
C LEU A 140 -19.49 -38.81 -16.48
N PHE A 141 -19.03 -37.72 -17.10
CA PHE A 141 -19.93 -36.70 -17.64
C PHE A 141 -20.80 -37.25 -18.76
N GLY A 142 -20.24 -38.05 -19.67
CA GLY A 142 -21.02 -38.77 -20.68
C GLY A 142 -22.10 -39.66 -20.07
N GLY A 143 -21.77 -40.41 -19.01
CA GLY A 143 -22.68 -41.32 -18.30
C GLY A 143 -23.74 -40.61 -17.44
N LEU A 144 -23.42 -39.48 -16.81
CA LEU A 144 -24.35 -38.67 -16.03
C LEU A 144 -25.38 -37.96 -16.93
N ILE A 145 -24.91 -37.39 -18.05
CA ILE A 145 -25.76 -36.77 -19.09
C ILE A 145 -26.66 -37.85 -19.72
N TRP A 146 -26.11 -39.03 -19.97
CA TRP A 146 -26.86 -40.19 -20.43
C TRP A 146 -27.94 -40.64 -19.43
N ALA A 147 -27.62 -40.74 -18.13
CA ALA A 147 -28.54 -41.21 -17.08
C ALA A 147 -29.68 -40.24 -16.73
N THR A 148 -29.49 -38.94 -16.99
CA THR A 148 -30.49 -37.88 -16.74
C THR A 148 -31.28 -37.49 -18.00
N SER A 149 -30.88 -38.00 -19.17
CA SER A 149 -31.62 -37.80 -20.42
C SER A 149 -32.91 -38.63 -20.45
N THR A 150 -33.96 -38.10 -21.08
CA THR A 150 -35.26 -38.75 -21.19
C THR A 150 -35.23 -39.85 -22.25
N TRP A 151 -34.88 -41.07 -21.84
CA TRP A 151 -35.06 -42.26 -22.68
C TRP A 151 -36.56 -42.59 -22.80
N GLY A 152 -37.06 -42.75 -24.02
CA GLY A 152 -38.45 -43.07 -24.33
C GLY A 152 -38.95 -44.32 -23.59
N SER A 153 -40.16 -44.25 -23.03
CA SER A 153 -41.03 -45.33 -22.52
C SER A 153 -40.46 -46.43 -21.61
N LEU A 154 -39.22 -46.34 -21.09
CA LEU A 154 -38.67 -47.34 -20.18
C LEU A 154 -39.25 -47.23 -18.76
N ASN A 155 -39.63 -48.36 -18.17
CA ASN A 155 -40.13 -48.48 -16.80
C ASN A 155 -39.08 -47.97 -15.78
N SER A 156 -39.52 -47.18 -14.79
CA SER A 156 -38.73 -46.65 -13.67
C SER A 156 -37.88 -47.70 -12.94
N LEU A 157 -38.42 -48.92 -12.77
CA LEU A 157 -37.67 -50.03 -12.16
C LEU A 157 -36.48 -50.45 -13.03
N LEU A 158 -36.67 -50.50 -14.35
CA LEU A 158 -35.62 -50.86 -15.31
C LEU A 158 -34.56 -49.76 -15.42
N LYS A 159 -34.94 -48.48 -15.27
CA LYS A 159 -34.00 -47.34 -15.22
C LYS A 159 -33.05 -47.47 -14.03
N VAL A 160 -33.59 -47.72 -12.83
CA VAL A 160 -32.77 -47.89 -11.62
C VAL A 160 -31.95 -49.18 -11.68
N PHE A 161 -32.47 -50.24 -12.30
CA PHE A 161 -31.71 -51.45 -12.59
C PHE A 161 -30.51 -51.18 -13.51
N CYS A 162 -30.70 -50.44 -14.61
CA CYS A 162 -29.60 -50.10 -15.52
C CYS A 162 -28.52 -49.25 -14.83
N ILE A 163 -28.94 -48.28 -14.00
CA ILE A 163 -28.00 -47.43 -13.23
C ILE A 163 -27.24 -48.25 -12.17
N SER A 164 -27.91 -49.17 -11.47
CA SER A 164 -27.26 -50.04 -10.48
C SER A 164 -26.37 -51.12 -11.12
N ALA A 165 -26.70 -51.59 -12.33
CA ALA A 165 -25.89 -52.53 -13.10
C ALA A 165 -24.50 -51.99 -13.42
N VAL A 166 -24.36 -50.67 -13.62
CA VAL A 166 -23.05 -50.01 -13.82
C VAL A 166 -22.16 -50.16 -12.57
N SER A 167 -22.72 -49.97 -11.37
CA SER A 167 -21.99 -50.18 -10.11
C SER A 167 -21.54 -51.64 -9.98
N VAL A 168 -22.41 -52.60 -10.30
CA VAL A 168 -22.11 -54.04 -10.26
C VAL A 168 -21.06 -54.42 -11.30
N PHE A 169 -21.14 -53.88 -12.52
CA PHE A 169 -20.17 -54.11 -13.59
C PHE A 169 -18.76 -53.66 -13.16
N PHE A 170 -18.64 -52.45 -12.63
CA PHE A 170 -17.35 -51.95 -12.14
C PHE A 170 -16.87 -52.69 -10.90
N ALA A 171 -17.76 -53.17 -10.03
CA ALA A 171 -17.38 -54.05 -8.92
C ALA A 171 -16.82 -55.41 -9.43
N GLY A 172 -17.42 -55.96 -10.49
CA GLY A 172 -16.94 -57.17 -11.17
C GLY A 172 -15.57 -56.96 -11.83
N MET A 173 -15.39 -55.83 -12.52
CA MET A 173 -14.10 -55.43 -13.10
C MET A 173 -13.03 -55.18 -12.03
N ALA A 174 -13.41 -54.60 -10.88
CA ALA A 174 -12.53 -54.43 -9.74
C ALA A 174 -12.06 -55.77 -9.17
N TYR A 175 -12.98 -56.75 -9.08
CA TYR A 175 -12.67 -58.12 -8.65
C TYR A 175 -11.75 -58.83 -9.64
N LEU A 176 -12.00 -58.71 -10.94
CA LEU A 176 -11.17 -59.30 -11.99
C LEU A 176 -9.76 -58.69 -11.99
N ALA A 177 -9.65 -57.37 -11.88
CA ALA A 177 -8.38 -56.67 -11.77
C ALA A 177 -7.62 -57.04 -10.47
N ALA A 178 -8.33 -57.31 -9.37
CA ALA A 178 -7.73 -57.81 -8.13
C ALA A 178 -7.12 -59.21 -8.32
N ARG A 179 -7.84 -60.11 -9.00
CA ARG A 179 -7.36 -61.46 -9.38
C ARG A 179 -6.15 -61.41 -10.30
N LEU A 180 -6.09 -60.43 -11.21
CA LEU A 180 -4.98 -60.20 -12.13
C LEU A 180 -3.80 -59.44 -11.48
N LYS A 181 -3.83 -59.18 -10.17
CA LYS A 181 -2.81 -58.45 -9.39
C LYS A 181 -2.56 -57.00 -9.86
N ILE A 182 -3.53 -56.38 -10.53
CA ILE A 182 -3.45 -54.98 -10.98
C ILE A 182 -4.08 -54.06 -9.93
N ARG A 183 -3.32 -53.76 -8.87
CA ARG A 183 -3.82 -53.11 -7.63
C ARG A 183 -4.42 -51.71 -7.86
N GLN A 184 -3.82 -50.90 -8.73
CA GLN A 184 -4.30 -49.53 -9.00
C GLN A 184 -5.60 -49.52 -9.82
N THR A 185 -5.69 -50.37 -10.83
CA THR A 185 -6.89 -50.52 -11.67
C THR A 185 -8.05 -51.15 -10.88
N SER A 186 -7.77 -52.11 -10.00
CA SER A 186 -8.77 -52.67 -9.07
C SER A 186 -9.32 -51.62 -8.11
N PHE A 187 -8.46 -50.76 -7.55
CA PHE A 187 -8.89 -49.64 -6.70
C PHE A 187 -9.71 -48.60 -7.48
N ALA A 188 -9.32 -48.27 -8.72
CA ALA A 188 -10.06 -47.32 -9.57
C ALA A 188 -11.47 -47.84 -9.91
N PHE A 189 -11.59 -49.11 -10.32
CA PHE A 189 -12.90 -49.73 -10.58
C PHE A 189 -13.75 -49.88 -9.31
N LEU A 190 -13.15 -50.20 -8.16
CA LEU A 190 -13.90 -50.30 -6.90
C LEU A 190 -14.39 -48.93 -6.41
N THR A 191 -13.59 -47.89 -6.62
CA THR A 191 -13.97 -46.51 -6.29
C THR A 191 -15.15 -46.07 -7.16
N LEU A 192 -15.08 -46.33 -8.47
CA LEU A 192 -16.17 -46.06 -9.40
C LEU A 192 -17.44 -46.83 -9.00
N ALA A 193 -17.33 -48.13 -8.70
CA ALA A 193 -18.46 -48.93 -8.22
C ALA A 193 -19.12 -48.34 -6.96
N SER A 194 -18.32 -47.95 -5.95
CA SER A 194 -18.83 -47.44 -4.68
C SER A 194 -19.50 -46.07 -4.76
N LEU A 195 -19.04 -45.18 -5.65
CA LEU A 195 -19.62 -43.85 -5.84
C LEU A 195 -20.96 -43.89 -6.58
N PHE A 196 -21.23 -44.94 -7.34
CA PHE A 196 -22.53 -45.16 -8.00
C PHE A 196 -23.61 -45.71 -7.06
N VAL A 197 -23.27 -46.27 -5.89
CA VAL A 197 -24.23 -46.80 -4.90
C VAL A 197 -25.18 -45.72 -4.35
N PRO A 198 -24.72 -44.55 -3.85
CA PRO A 198 -25.63 -43.50 -3.42
C PRO A 198 -26.47 -42.93 -4.57
N ILE A 199 -25.93 -42.89 -5.80
CA ILE A 199 -26.67 -42.47 -7.00
C ILE A 199 -27.83 -43.44 -7.28
N ALA A 200 -27.60 -44.75 -7.15
CA ALA A 200 -28.63 -45.75 -7.30
C ALA A 200 -29.71 -45.65 -6.21
N LEU A 201 -29.33 -45.42 -4.94
CA LEU A 201 -30.29 -45.22 -3.83
C LEU A 201 -31.12 -43.95 -4.01
N LEU A 202 -30.51 -42.83 -4.41
CA LEU A 202 -31.21 -41.58 -4.69
C LEU A 202 -32.13 -41.72 -5.90
N SER A 203 -31.70 -42.42 -6.95
CA SER A 203 -32.53 -42.71 -8.11
C SER A 203 -33.73 -43.59 -7.74
N ALA A 204 -33.53 -44.61 -6.89
CA ALA A 204 -34.61 -45.46 -6.38
C ALA A 204 -35.65 -44.67 -5.56
N SER A 205 -35.21 -43.71 -4.75
CA SER A 205 -36.09 -42.81 -3.98
C SER A 205 -36.77 -41.76 -4.87
N TYR A 206 -36.07 -41.22 -5.89
CA TYR A 206 -36.63 -40.28 -6.87
C TYR A 206 -37.76 -40.91 -7.69
N TYR A 207 -37.52 -42.14 -8.17
CA TYR A 207 -38.50 -42.91 -8.94
C TYR A 207 -39.52 -43.66 -8.06
N GLN A 208 -39.55 -43.38 -6.75
CA GLN A 208 -40.54 -43.91 -5.79
C GLN A 208 -40.59 -45.45 -5.70
N ILE A 209 -39.48 -46.14 -5.95
CA ILE A 209 -39.43 -47.62 -5.93
C ILE A 209 -39.75 -48.19 -4.54
N PHE A 210 -39.40 -47.46 -3.48
CA PHE A 210 -39.70 -47.83 -2.09
C PHE A 210 -41.04 -47.27 -1.59
N GLY A 211 -41.92 -46.83 -2.49
CA GLY A 211 -43.20 -46.21 -2.18
C GLY A 211 -43.12 -44.69 -1.93
N PRO A 212 -44.27 -44.01 -1.78
CA PRO A 212 -44.35 -42.56 -1.64
C PRO A 212 -43.76 -42.04 -0.32
N TYR A 213 -43.85 -42.82 0.76
CA TYR A 213 -43.35 -42.45 2.09
C TYR A 213 -41.82 -42.28 2.12
N LEU A 214 -41.06 -43.19 1.48
CA LEU A 214 -39.59 -43.16 1.39
C LEU A 214 -39.07 -42.46 0.12
N SER A 215 -39.94 -41.72 -0.57
CA SER A 215 -39.54 -40.92 -1.72
C SER A 215 -38.80 -39.65 -1.30
N LEU A 216 -38.07 -39.03 -2.23
CA LEU A 216 -37.36 -37.76 -1.95
C LEU A 216 -38.27 -36.61 -1.50
N LYS A 217 -39.58 -36.73 -1.77
CA LYS A 217 -40.61 -35.75 -1.37
C LYS A 217 -41.56 -36.26 -0.27
N GLY A 218 -41.38 -37.49 0.23
CA GLY A 218 -42.26 -38.09 1.24
C GLY A 218 -41.91 -37.69 2.67
N ASP A 219 -42.85 -37.89 3.61
CA ASP A 219 -42.66 -37.58 5.04
C ASP A 219 -41.55 -38.43 5.68
N GLY A 220 -41.34 -39.65 5.18
CA GLY A 220 -40.28 -40.56 5.62
C GLY A 220 -38.90 -40.27 5.00
N ARG A 221 -38.69 -39.16 4.27
CA ARG A 221 -37.42 -38.83 3.59
C ARG A 221 -36.20 -38.81 4.53
N SER A 222 -36.36 -38.31 5.75
CA SER A 222 -35.27 -38.25 6.73
C SER A 222 -34.93 -39.66 7.24
N LEU A 223 -35.95 -40.52 7.41
CA LEU A 223 -35.76 -41.93 7.76
C LEU A 223 -35.07 -42.69 6.62
N PHE A 224 -35.43 -42.44 5.36
CA PHE A 224 -34.74 -43.01 4.20
C PHE A 224 -33.28 -42.56 4.14
N GLY A 225 -33.01 -41.27 4.37
CA GLY A 225 -31.66 -40.71 4.45
C GLY A 225 -30.82 -41.36 5.55
N PHE A 226 -31.42 -41.65 6.72
CA PHE A 226 -30.77 -42.37 7.81
C PHE A 226 -30.44 -43.82 7.43
N LEU A 227 -31.40 -44.57 6.91
CA LEU A 227 -31.22 -45.99 6.54
C LEU A 227 -30.25 -46.15 5.36
N GLY A 228 -30.39 -45.33 4.31
CA GLY A 228 -29.48 -45.31 3.16
C GLY A 228 -28.07 -44.84 3.54
N GLY A 229 -27.97 -43.88 4.47
CA GLY A 229 -26.72 -43.42 5.06
C GLY A 229 -26.00 -44.52 5.84
N LEU A 230 -26.71 -45.29 6.68
CA LEU A 230 -26.15 -46.45 7.38
C LEU A 230 -25.60 -47.52 6.44
N LEU A 231 -26.33 -47.81 5.35
CA LEU A 231 -25.87 -48.75 4.32
C LEU A 231 -24.59 -48.26 3.64
N CYS A 232 -24.54 -46.99 3.23
CA CYS A 232 -23.36 -46.38 2.63
C CYS A 232 -22.19 -46.36 3.62
N LEU A 233 -22.45 -46.00 4.89
CA LEU A 233 -21.44 -45.98 5.96
C LEU A 233 -20.81 -47.36 6.16
N ALA A 234 -21.61 -48.43 6.16
CA ALA A 234 -21.11 -49.80 6.28
C ALA A 234 -20.22 -50.20 5.08
N ILE A 235 -20.61 -49.83 3.86
CA ILE A 235 -19.84 -50.09 2.65
C ILE A 235 -18.50 -49.34 2.69
N TYR A 236 -18.54 -48.04 2.99
CA TYR A 236 -17.35 -47.19 3.03
C TYR A 236 -16.40 -47.60 4.15
N TYR A 237 -16.93 -47.96 5.33
CA TYR A 237 -16.13 -48.52 6.42
C TYR A 237 -15.40 -49.80 6.00
N LYS A 238 -16.09 -50.73 5.31
CA LYS A 238 -15.50 -51.99 4.85
C LYS A 238 -14.43 -51.78 3.77
N ILE A 239 -14.61 -50.80 2.89
CA ILE A 239 -13.59 -50.44 1.90
C ILE A 239 -12.39 -49.75 2.57
N ALA A 240 -12.66 -48.86 3.54
CA ALA A 240 -11.62 -48.18 4.32
C ALA A 240 -10.77 -49.17 5.12
N SER A 241 -11.37 -50.18 5.74
CA SER A 241 -10.63 -51.20 6.50
C SER A 241 -9.84 -52.15 5.58
N ARG A 242 -10.36 -52.49 4.39
CA ARG A 242 -9.68 -53.39 3.44
C ARG A 242 -8.49 -52.75 2.71
N PHE A 243 -8.57 -51.46 2.36
CA PHE A 243 -7.55 -50.77 1.56
C PHE A 243 -6.74 -49.74 2.35
N THR A 244 -7.08 -49.47 3.62
CA THR A 244 -6.46 -48.42 4.46
C THR A 244 -6.38 -47.06 3.74
N SER A 245 -7.39 -46.76 2.92
CA SER A 245 -7.39 -45.58 2.05
C SER A 245 -7.82 -44.33 2.82
N LYS A 246 -6.99 -43.29 2.80
CA LYS A 246 -7.32 -41.97 3.39
C LYS A 246 -8.64 -41.40 2.84
N LEU A 247 -8.91 -41.61 1.55
CA LEU A 247 -10.12 -41.13 0.88
C LEU A 247 -11.38 -41.78 1.48
N PHE A 248 -11.40 -43.10 1.66
CA PHE A 248 -12.58 -43.79 2.20
C PHE A 248 -12.77 -43.60 3.71
N ILE A 249 -11.70 -43.38 4.47
CA ILE A 249 -11.79 -42.97 5.88
C ILE A 249 -12.53 -41.62 5.96
N PHE A 250 -12.17 -40.66 5.12
CA PHE A 250 -12.83 -39.35 5.07
C PHE A 250 -14.30 -39.46 4.64
N ILE A 251 -14.58 -40.18 3.54
CA ILE A 251 -15.97 -40.39 3.07
C ILE A 251 -16.84 -41.04 4.15
N ALA A 252 -16.31 -42.03 4.88
CA ALA A 252 -17.05 -42.67 5.97
C ALA A 252 -17.36 -41.69 7.13
N LEU A 253 -16.42 -40.84 7.53
CA LEU A 253 -16.65 -39.82 8.56
C LEU A 253 -17.71 -38.78 8.15
N VAL A 254 -17.67 -38.32 6.89
CA VAL A 254 -18.69 -37.40 6.35
C VAL A 254 -20.06 -38.09 6.31
N THR A 255 -20.10 -39.35 5.86
CA THR A 255 -21.33 -40.14 5.80
C THR A 255 -21.91 -40.35 7.21
N PHE A 256 -21.07 -40.55 8.23
CA PHE A 256 -21.50 -40.63 9.62
C PHE A 256 -22.23 -39.35 10.06
N VAL A 257 -21.65 -38.17 9.83
CA VAL A 257 -22.29 -36.88 10.19
C VAL A 257 -23.64 -36.72 9.50
N ILE A 258 -23.69 -36.94 8.18
CA ILE A 258 -24.92 -36.79 7.39
C ILE A 258 -26.00 -37.77 7.87
N THR A 259 -25.62 -39.02 8.17
CA THR A 259 -26.54 -40.05 8.66
C THR A 259 -27.18 -39.61 9.98
N PHE A 260 -26.38 -39.18 10.96
CA PHE A 260 -26.93 -38.77 12.25
C PHE A 260 -27.76 -37.47 12.18
N ILE A 261 -27.44 -36.54 11.28
CA ILE A 261 -28.28 -35.36 11.02
C ILE A 261 -29.67 -35.80 10.51
N PHE A 262 -29.73 -36.73 9.55
CA PHE A 262 -31.02 -37.27 9.08
C PHE A 262 -31.80 -37.99 10.19
N GLY A 263 -31.10 -38.70 11.08
CA GLY A 263 -31.71 -39.35 12.24
C GLY A 263 -32.31 -38.35 13.23
N PHE A 264 -31.58 -37.30 13.61
CA PHE A 264 -32.11 -36.26 14.50
C PHE A 264 -33.20 -35.42 13.84
N ASN A 265 -33.11 -35.18 12.53
CA ASN A 265 -34.14 -34.46 11.78
C ASN A 265 -35.46 -35.24 11.67
N TYR A 266 -35.43 -36.56 11.84
CA TYR A 266 -36.65 -37.38 11.97
C TYR A 266 -37.30 -37.25 13.35
N LEU A 267 -36.51 -37.00 14.40
CA LEU A 267 -36.99 -36.87 15.78
C LEU A 267 -37.39 -35.43 16.16
N ALA A 268 -36.81 -34.43 15.50
CA ALA A 268 -36.99 -33.03 15.84
C ALA A 268 -38.21 -32.41 15.13
N PRO A 269 -39.17 -31.80 15.86
CA PRO A 269 -40.33 -31.14 15.26
C PRO A 269 -39.97 -29.78 14.62
N THR A 270 -38.90 -29.13 15.09
CA THR A 270 -38.42 -27.83 14.58
C THR A 270 -36.91 -27.82 14.41
N LEU A 271 -36.40 -26.90 13.58
CA LEU A 271 -34.97 -26.70 13.34
C LEU A 271 -34.20 -26.33 14.62
N GLU A 272 -34.85 -25.61 15.54
CA GLU A 272 -34.27 -25.19 16.82
C GLU A 272 -34.07 -26.38 17.76
N VAL A 273 -35.07 -27.26 17.84
CA VAL A 273 -34.96 -28.52 18.62
C VAL A 273 -33.92 -29.45 17.98
N LEU A 274 -33.82 -29.48 16.65
CA LEU A 274 -32.75 -30.20 15.95
C LEU A 274 -31.36 -29.70 16.37
N CYS A 275 -31.15 -28.39 16.38
CA CYS A 275 -29.89 -27.77 16.81
C CYS A 275 -29.58 -28.05 18.29
N LEU A 276 -30.60 -27.99 19.15
CA LEU A 276 -30.46 -28.36 20.56
C LEU A 276 -30.04 -29.83 20.73
N LEU A 277 -30.71 -30.76 20.04
CA LEU A 277 -30.38 -32.19 20.09
C LEU A 277 -28.95 -32.48 19.59
N ILE A 278 -28.53 -31.81 18.51
CA ILE A 278 -27.17 -31.93 17.97
C ILE A 278 -26.12 -31.38 18.95
N THR A 279 -26.39 -30.23 19.59
CA THR A 279 -25.47 -29.63 20.57
C THR A 279 -25.37 -30.47 21.85
N VAL A 280 -26.49 -31.03 22.33
CA VAL A 280 -26.50 -31.99 23.45
C VAL A 280 -25.74 -33.27 23.08
N PHE A 281 -25.93 -33.80 21.87
CA PHE A 281 -25.17 -34.96 21.39
C PHE A 281 -23.67 -34.68 21.36
N ASN A 282 -23.24 -33.50 20.91
CA ASN A 282 -21.84 -33.08 20.95
C ASN A 282 -21.29 -32.98 22.37
N LEU A 283 -22.09 -32.50 23.32
CA LEU A 283 -21.70 -32.39 24.73
C LEU A 283 -21.40 -33.78 25.30
N LEU A 284 -22.29 -34.73 25.06
CA LEU A 284 -22.12 -36.13 25.47
C LEU A 284 -20.90 -36.77 24.79
N LEU A 285 -20.73 -36.53 23.49
CA LEU A 285 -19.61 -37.04 22.71
C LEU A 285 -18.26 -36.48 23.19
N LEU A 286 -18.22 -35.20 23.56
CA LEU A 286 -17.01 -34.55 24.10
C LEU A 286 -16.69 -35.03 25.52
N TRP A 287 -17.71 -35.29 26.34
CA TRP A 287 -17.56 -35.84 27.69
C TRP A 287 -16.98 -37.26 27.63
N LYS A 288 -17.56 -38.16 26.81
CA LYS A 288 -17.16 -39.57 26.71
C LYS A 288 -16.06 -39.84 25.68
N MET A 289 -15.44 -38.79 25.13
CA MET A 289 -14.51 -38.87 24.00
C MET A 289 -13.35 -39.84 24.24
N ASP A 290 -12.77 -39.81 25.44
CA ASP A 290 -11.59 -40.63 25.77
C ASP A 290 -11.95 -42.13 25.85
N THR A 291 -13.17 -42.47 26.27
CA THR A 291 -13.67 -43.85 26.30
C THR A 291 -14.05 -44.37 24.92
N ILE A 292 -14.71 -43.55 24.09
CA ILE A 292 -15.20 -43.95 22.75
C ILE A 292 -14.03 -44.20 21.77
N ARG A 293 -12.96 -43.40 21.86
CA ARG A 293 -11.78 -43.51 20.98
C ARG A 293 -11.11 -44.90 21.04
N ASP A 294 -11.21 -45.57 22.19
CA ASP A 294 -10.47 -46.80 22.46
C ASP A 294 -11.27 -48.07 22.13
N TRP A 295 -12.46 -47.94 21.53
CA TRP A 295 -13.24 -49.08 21.04
C TRP A 295 -12.59 -49.78 19.83
N PRO A 296 -12.54 -51.13 19.81
CA PRO A 296 -11.82 -51.90 18.78
C PRO A 296 -12.40 -51.70 17.37
N PHE A 297 -13.71 -51.46 17.25
CA PHE A 297 -14.38 -51.19 15.98
C PHE A 297 -13.93 -49.86 15.31
N LEU A 298 -13.44 -48.89 16.09
CA LEU A 298 -13.04 -47.56 15.62
C LEU A 298 -11.52 -47.43 15.36
N ALA A 299 -10.77 -48.53 15.41
CA ALA A 299 -9.32 -48.54 15.24
C ALA A 299 -8.84 -47.86 13.94
N VAL A 300 -9.60 -48.02 12.84
CA VAL A 300 -9.31 -47.43 11.52
C VAL A 300 -9.41 -45.88 11.54
N PHE A 301 -10.23 -45.31 12.42
CA PHE A 301 -10.46 -43.86 12.53
C PHE A 301 -9.60 -43.17 13.60
N ARG A 302 -8.94 -43.94 14.48
CA ARG A 302 -8.17 -43.44 15.64
C ARG A 302 -7.24 -42.26 15.32
N PRO A 303 -6.48 -42.25 14.20
CA PRO A 303 -5.59 -41.13 13.87
C PRO A 303 -6.33 -39.81 13.57
N TYR A 304 -7.59 -39.89 13.12
CA TYR A 304 -8.37 -38.75 12.64
C TYR A 304 -9.54 -38.37 13.56
N PHE A 305 -9.89 -39.22 14.53
CA PHE A 305 -11.06 -39.05 15.40
C PHE A 305 -11.08 -37.70 16.13
N PHE A 306 -9.94 -37.28 16.67
CA PHE A 306 -9.81 -36.02 17.38
C PHE A 306 -10.07 -34.79 16.50
N ALA A 307 -9.42 -34.75 15.34
CA ALA A 307 -9.57 -33.67 14.38
C ALA A 307 -11.00 -33.63 13.82
N PHE A 308 -11.62 -34.79 13.64
CA PHE A 308 -13.00 -34.93 13.23
C PHE A 308 -13.98 -34.35 14.24
N VAL A 309 -13.86 -34.68 15.54
CA VAL A 309 -14.75 -34.13 16.59
C VAL A 309 -14.63 -32.62 16.70
N GLN A 310 -13.40 -32.08 16.62
CA GLN A 310 -13.18 -30.63 16.60
C GLN A 310 -13.86 -29.99 15.39
N PHE A 311 -13.66 -30.53 14.19
CA PHE A 311 -14.28 -30.03 12.97
C PHE A 311 -15.81 -30.08 13.05
N LYS A 312 -16.38 -31.17 13.58
CA LYS A 312 -17.83 -31.35 13.76
C LYS A 312 -18.41 -30.28 14.69
N ILE A 313 -17.82 -30.08 15.89
CA ILE A 313 -18.29 -29.05 16.84
C ILE A 313 -18.19 -27.65 16.24
N PHE A 314 -17.12 -27.37 15.48
CA PHE A 314 -16.98 -26.09 14.78
C PHE A 314 -18.04 -25.88 13.71
N ALA A 315 -18.23 -26.85 12.81
CA ALA A 315 -19.19 -26.74 11.72
C ALA A 315 -20.63 -26.60 12.23
N GLU A 316 -21.00 -27.40 13.24
CA GLU A 316 -22.35 -27.34 13.83
C GLU A 316 -22.54 -26.11 14.70
N GLY A 317 -21.50 -25.66 15.44
CA GLY A 317 -21.54 -24.40 16.18
C GLY A 317 -21.75 -23.19 15.25
N PHE A 318 -21.18 -23.22 14.04
CA PHE A 318 -21.43 -22.21 13.01
C PHE A 318 -22.87 -22.24 12.50
N ILE A 319 -23.44 -23.42 12.24
CA ILE A 319 -24.84 -23.57 11.83
C ILE A 319 -25.78 -22.98 12.89
N VAL A 320 -25.56 -23.30 14.17
CA VAL A 320 -26.33 -22.72 15.28
C VAL A 320 -26.18 -21.20 15.29
N PHE A 321 -24.97 -20.66 15.15
CA PHE A 321 -24.75 -19.21 15.12
C PHE A 321 -25.53 -18.48 14.01
N THR A 322 -25.74 -19.13 12.86
CA THR A 322 -26.43 -18.53 11.70
C THR A 322 -27.94 -18.71 11.67
N LEU A 323 -28.56 -19.31 12.70
CA LEU A 323 -29.98 -19.65 12.68
C LEU A 323 -30.89 -18.43 12.93
N PHE A 324 -30.42 -17.45 13.73
CA PHE A 324 -31.09 -16.15 13.98
C PHE A 324 -32.60 -16.23 14.32
N SER A 325 -33.02 -17.24 15.10
CA SER A 325 -34.41 -17.36 15.57
C SER A 325 -34.66 -16.56 16.84
N SER A 326 -35.88 -16.07 17.07
CA SER A 326 -36.27 -15.30 18.26
C SER A 326 -36.71 -16.16 19.46
N THR A 327 -36.56 -17.50 19.41
CA THR A 327 -37.04 -18.36 20.50
C THR A 327 -36.04 -18.49 21.67
N VAL A 328 -36.54 -18.73 22.88
CA VAL A 328 -35.70 -19.01 24.05
C VAL A 328 -34.89 -20.31 23.87
N ILE A 329 -35.44 -21.29 23.15
CA ILE A 329 -34.75 -22.56 22.81
C ILE A 329 -33.47 -22.28 22.01
N TYR A 330 -33.51 -21.28 21.13
CA TYR A 330 -32.34 -20.83 20.39
C TYR A 330 -31.27 -20.20 21.30
N SER A 331 -31.68 -19.33 22.25
CA SER A 331 -30.76 -18.77 23.26
C SER A 331 -30.06 -19.86 24.07
N ILE A 332 -30.81 -20.89 24.51
CA ILE A 332 -30.27 -22.04 25.23
C ILE A 332 -29.27 -22.80 24.36
N SER A 333 -29.59 -23.02 23.08
CA SER A 333 -28.71 -23.71 22.13
C SER A 333 -27.39 -22.96 21.91
N LEU A 334 -27.42 -21.63 21.82
CA LEU A 334 -26.22 -20.79 21.73
C LEU A 334 -25.37 -20.85 23.00
N LEU A 335 -25.99 -20.76 24.18
CA LEU A 335 -25.29 -20.87 25.46
C LEU A 335 -24.67 -22.26 25.65
N LEU A 336 -25.38 -23.34 25.27
CA LEU A 336 -24.87 -24.70 25.33
C LEU A 336 -23.70 -24.91 24.34
N SER A 337 -23.80 -24.34 23.14
CA SER A 337 -22.72 -24.32 22.15
C SER A 337 -21.50 -23.58 22.68
N SER A 338 -21.70 -22.43 23.34
CA SER A 338 -20.61 -21.69 23.99
C SER A 338 -19.91 -22.57 25.05
N LEU A 339 -20.66 -23.31 25.86
CA LEU A 339 -20.11 -24.22 26.87
C LEU A 339 -19.21 -25.30 26.25
N LEU A 340 -19.56 -25.84 25.07
CA LEU A 340 -18.69 -26.78 24.34
C LEU A 340 -17.32 -26.14 24.06
N PHE A 341 -17.30 -24.91 23.56
CA PHE A 341 -16.05 -24.19 23.29
C PHE A 341 -15.28 -23.83 24.55
N LEU A 342 -15.95 -23.56 25.67
CA LEU A 342 -15.29 -23.39 26.97
C LEU A 342 -14.59 -24.69 27.41
N ILE A 343 -15.26 -25.84 27.30
CA ILE A 343 -14.67 -27.15 27.61
C ILE A 343 -13.47 -27.42 26.71
N LEU A 344 -13.56 -27.14 25.40
CA LEU A 344 -12.44 -27.25 24.46
C LEU A 344 -11.27 -26.33 24.83
N ALA A 345 -11.56 -25.09 25.25
CA ALA A 345 -10.56 -24.12 25.68
C ALA A 345 -9.79 -24.59 26.92
N VAL A 346 -10.51 -25.15 27.90
CA VAL A 346 -9.92 -25.68 29.14
C VAL A 346 -9.14 -26.97 28.87
N LYS A 347 -9.70 -27.93 28.13
CA LYS A 347 -9.08 -29.25 27.85
C LYS A 347 -7.84 -29.13 26.97
N TYR A 348 -7.85 -28.27 25.95
CA TYR A 348 -6.77 -28.17 24.95
C TYR A 348 -5.86 -26.96 25.10
N LYS A 349 -6.18 -26.02 26.01
CA LYS A 349 -5.35 -24.85 26.33
C LYS A 349 -5.00 -23.98 25.10
N LYS A 350 -5.89 -23.90 24.11
CA LYS A 350 -5.69 -23.08 22.89
C LYS A 350 -6.58 -21.83 22.90
N ARG A 351 -6.04 -20.69 22.42
CA ARG A 351 -6.72 -19.37 22.46
C ARG A 351 -7.94 -19.26 21.56
N TYR A 352 -7.93 -19.89 20.39
CA TYR A 352 -9.01 -19.74 19.42
C TYR A 352 -10.35 -20.29 19.93
N TYR A 353 -10.33 -21.31 20.80
CA TYR A 353 -11.54 -21.79 21.47
C TYR A 353 -12.13 -20.77 22.44
N ASN A 354 -11.29 -20.00 23.14
CA ASN A 354 -11.75 -18.92 24.02
C ASN A 354 -12.50 -17.85 23.22
N PHE A 355 -11.92 -17.41 22.10
CA PHE A 355 -12.54 -16.37 21.28
C PHE A 355 -13.95 -16.77 20.80
N VAL A 356 -14.08 -18.01 20.31
CA VAL A 356 -15.36 -18.55 19.84
C VAL A 356 -16.36 -18.68 20.98
N PHE A 357 -15.92 -19.13 22.16
CA PHE A 357 -16.74 -19.11 23.37
C PHE A 357 -17.23 -17.71 23.70
N SER A 358 -16.35 -16.71 23.78
CA SER A 358 -16.72 -15.34 24.14
C SER A 358 -17.76 -14.75 23.19
N VAL A 359 -17.59 -14.93 21.87
CA VAL A 359 -18.55 -14.43 20.87
C VAL A 359 -19.91 -15.11 21.01
N LEU A 360 -19.94 -16.44 21.06
CA LEU A 360 -21.18 -17.21 21.19
C LEU A 360 -21.89 -16.95 22.52
N PHE A 361 -21.12 -16.83 23.61
CA PHE A 361 -21.67 -16.55 24.93
C PHE A 361 -22.24 -15.14 25.02
N THR A 362 -21.51 -14.13 24.54
CA THR A 362 -22.02 -12.75 24.48
C THR A 362 -23.30 -12.68 23.66
N TYR A 363 -23.33 -13.26 22.47
CA TYR A 363 -24.54 -13.26 21.63
C TYR A 363 -25.70 -14.06 22.24
N GLY A 364 -25.41 -15.24 22.79
CA GLY A 364 -26.41 -16.05 23.49
C GLY A 364 -26.99 -15.32 24.72
N TYR A 365 -26.15 -14.62 25.48
CA TYR A 365 -26.55 -13.84 26.65
C TYR A 365 -27.38 -12.62 26.26
N THR A 366 -26.95 -11.87 25.24
CA THR A 366 -27.73 -10.71 24.74
C THR A 366 -29.08 -11.16 24.21
N HIS A 367 -29.11 -12.23 23.42
CA HIS A 367 -30.35 -12.79 22.87
C HIS A 367 -31.26 -13.35 23.98
N PHE A 368 -30.69 -13.92 25.03
CA PHE A 368 -31.45 -14.37 26.19
C PHE A 368 -32.12 -13.21 26.93
N ILE A 369 -31.44 -12.08 27.14
CA ILE A 369 -32.01 -10.91 27.82
C ILE A 369 -33.25 -10.39 27.07
N TYR A 370 -33.14 -10.16 25.75
CA TYR A 370 -34.25 -9.59 24.97
C TYR A 370 -35.46 -10.50 24.81
N ASN A 371 -35.27 -11.83 24.91
CA ASN A 371 -36.37 -12.78 24.74
C ASN A 371 -36.88 -13.31 26.09
N THR A 372 -36.55 -12.64 27.19
CA THR A 372 -37.01 -12.97 28.55
C THR A 372 -37.44 -11.72 29.31
N ILE A 373 -37.96 -11.90 30.53
CA ILE A 373 -38.42 -10.82 31.43
C ILE A 373 -37.29 -9.82 31.77
N LEU A 374 -36.03 -10.13 31.47
CA LEU A 374 -34.87 -9.27 31.74
C LEU A 374 -34.76 -8.06 30.81
N GLU A 375 -35.59 -7.95 29.77
CA GLU A 375 -35.60 -6.83 28.83
C GLU A 375 -35.78 -5.47 29.53
N GLU A 376 -36.64 -5.38 30.55
CA GLU A 376 -36.89 -4.13 31.32
C GLU A 376 -35.65 -3.63 32.09
N THR A 377 -34.69 -4.51 32.37
CA THR A 377 -33.44 -4.21 33.09
C THR A 377 -32.21 -4.38 32.19
N ALA A 378 -32.40 -4.36 30.87
CA ALA A 378 -31.36 -4.69 29.90
C ALA A 378 -30.09 -3.84 30.06
N VAL A 379 -30.21 -2.53 30.35
CA VAL A 379 -29.07 -1.63 30.55
C VAL A 379 -28.13 -2.12 31.66
N ILE A 380 -28.71 -2.56 32.78
CA ILE A 380 -27.96 -3.09 33.93
C ILE A 380 -27.43 -4.50 33.60
N ALA A 381 -28.24 -5.34 32.97
CA ALA A 381 -27.84 -6.69 32.57
C ALA A 381 -26.63 -6.68 31.61
N PHE A 382 -26.56 -5.72 30.67
CA PHE A 382 -25.40 -5.54 29.79
C PHE A 382 -24.14 -5.05 30.51
N ALA A 383 -24.29 -4.25 31.57
CA ALA A 383 -23.17 -3.84 32.42
C ALA A 383 -22.62 -5.00 33.27
N CYS A 384 -23.44 -6.01 33.56
CA CYS A 384 -23.01 -7.23 34.27
C CYS A 384 -22.23 -8.21 33.39
N LEU A 385 -22.41 -8.20 32.06
CA LEU A 385 -21.75 -9.15 31.16
C LEU A 385 -20.20 -9.12 31.25
N PRO A 386 -19.51 -7.96 31.29
CA PRO A 386 -18.07 -7.88 31.53
C PRO A 386 -17.62 -8.50 32.87
N LEU A 387 -18.46 -8.48 33.90
CA LEU A 387 -18.17 -9.09 35.20
C LEU A 387 -18.14 -10.63 35.11
N ILE A 388 -18.96 -11.25 34.26
CA ILE A 388 -18.94 -12.71 34.04
C ILE A 388 -17.57 -13.14 33.50
N PHE A 389 -17.02 -12.41 32.53
CA PHE A 389 -15.67 -12.68 32.02
C PHE A 389 -14.57 -12.37 33.06
N THR A 390 -14.79 -11.38 33.94
CA THR A 390 -13.88 -11.10 35.07
C THR A 390 -13.88 -12.26 36.07
N ALA A 391 -15.05 -12.83 36.38
CA ALA A 391 -15.17 -14.00 37.25
C ALA A 391 -14.46 -15.23 36.63
N LEU A 392 -14.62 -15.46 35.32
CA LEU A 392 -13.89 -16.50 34.60
C LEU A 392 -12.37 -16.27 34.62
N HIS A 393 -11.92 -15.02 34.48
CA HIS A 393 -10.50 -14.66 34.64
C HIS A 393 -9.99 -15.04 36.04
N VAL A 394 -10.71 -14.66 37.10
CA VAL A 394 -10.31 -14.94 38.50
C VAL A 394 -10.28 -16.45 38.78
N TRP A 395 -11.24 -17.22 38.24
CA TRP A 395 -11.27 -18.67 38.40
C TRP A 395 -10.14 -19.37 37.65
N LEU A 396 -9.89 -19.00 36.38
CA LEU A 396 -8.90 -19.65 35.53
C LEU A 396 -7.47 -19.22 35.77
N VAL A 397 -7.21 -18.02 36.30
CA VAL A 397 -5.82 -17.55 36.49
C VAL A 397 -5.04 -18.45 37.46
N ARG A 398 -5.75 -19.12 38.38
CA ARG A 398 -5.16 -20.09 39.34
C ARG A 398 -4.77 -21.42 38.68
N THR A 399 -5.54 -21.90 37.71
CA THR A 399 -5.34 -23.22 37.07
C THR A 399 -4.59 -23.14 35.73
N ASN A 400 -4.80 -22.07 34.98
CA ASN A 400 -4.17 -21.80 33.69
C ASN A 400 -3.99 -20.28 33.46
N PRO A 401 -2.82 -19.71 33.81
CA PRO A 401 -2.60 -18.27 33.75
C PRO A 401 -2.67 -17.70 32.32
N TYR A 402 -2.35 -18.51 31.31
CA TYR A 402 -2.42 -18.10 29.91
C TYR A 402 -3.86 -17.92 29.42
N LEU A 403 -4.76 -18.83 29.81
CA LEU A 403 -6.19 -18.72 29.49
C LEU A 403 -6.85 -17.63 30.34
N GLY A 404 -6.48 -17.53 31.62
CA GLY A 404 -6.94 -16.47 32.52
C GLY A 404 -6.65 -15.07 31.96
N LYS A 405 -5.42 -14.79 31.50
CA LYS A 405 -5.09 -13.50 30.86
C LYS A 405 -5.93 -13.24 29.62
N SER A 406 -6.23 -14.27 28.83
CA SER A 406 -7.10 -14.13 27.65
C SER A 406 -8.51 -13.68 28.03
N PHE A 407 -9.07 -14.18 29.14
CA PHE A 407 -10.37 -13.76 29.65
C PHE A 407 -10.40 -12.34 30.24
N ALA A 408 -9.28 -11.86 30.79
CA ALA A 408 -9.16 -10.45 31.18
C ALA A 408 -9.29 -9.52 29.95
N TYR A 409 -8.63 -9.86 28.84
CA TYR A 409 -8.75 -9.08 27.61
C TYR A 409 -10.16 -9.11 27.01
N THR A 410 -10.83 -10.27 27.02
CA THR A 410 -12.23 -10.35 26.56
C THR A 410 -13.14 -9.53 27.46
N SER A 411 -12.93 -9.58 28.77
CA SER A 411 -13.68 -8.78 29.74
C SER A 411 -13.55 -7.27 29.49
N MET A 412 -12.34 -6.77 29.22
CA MET A 412 -12.11 -5.35 28.86
C MET A 412 -12.72 -4.98 27.52
N THR A 413 -12.65 -5.87 26.52
CA THR A 413 -13.22 -5.64 25.19
C THR A 413 -14.75 -5.56 25.27
N VAL A 414 -15.38 -6.49 26.00
CA VAL A 414 -16.82 -6.51 26.19
C VAL A 414 -17.26 -5.32 27.05
N SER A 415 -16.47 -4.89 28.04
CA SER A 415 -16.71 -3.68 28.82
C SER A 415 -16.80 -2.42 27.94
N LEU A 416 -15.90 -2.27 26.96
CA LEU A 416 -15.95 -1.19 25.99
C LEU A 416 -17.21 -1.26 25.11
N LEU A 417 -17.57 -2.44 24.62
CA LEU A 417 -18.78 -2.63 23.81
C LEU A 417 -20.06 -2.35 24.62
N SER A 418 -20.12 -2.82 25.86
CA SER A 418 -21.22 -2.52 26.79
C SER A 418 -21.33 -1.01 27.03
N PHE A 419 -20.20 -0.32 27.27
CA PHE A 419 -20.18 1.13 27.43
C PHE A 419 -20.75 1.86 26.20
N LEU A 420 -20.33 1.49 24.99
CA LEU A 420 -20.84 2.11 23.75
C LEU A 420 -22.35 1.89 23.60
N TYR A 421 -22.81 0.66 23.87
CA TYR A 421 -24.22 0.32 23.80
C TYR A 421 -25.07 1.08 24.82
N ILE A 422 -24.64 1.13 26.09
CA ILE A 422 -25.34 1.84 27.17
C ILE A 422 -25.48 3.34 26.85
N ASN A 423 -24.43 3.97 26.31
CA ASN A 423 -24.50 5.38 25.93
C ASN A 423 -25.39 5.62 24.71
N ALA A 424 -25.43 4.69 23.75
CA ALA A 424 -26.35 4.80 22.61
C ALA A 424 -27.83 4.77 23.04
N LEU A 425 -28.14 4.15 24.19
CA LEU A 425 -29.48 4.14 24.78
C LEU A 425 -29.84 5.43 25.54
N SER A 426 -28.95 6.42 25.63
CA SER A 426 -29.25 7.66 26.36
C SER A 426 -30.44 8.44 25.78
N TYR A 427 -30.78 8.23 24.51
CA TYR A 427 -31.96 8.81 23.87
C TYR A 427 -33.30 8.32 24.43
N GLN A 428 -33.31 7.20 25.17
CA GLN A 428 -34.52 6.61 25.72
C GLN A 428 -34.82 7.10 27.16
N GLU A 429 -34.11 8.12 27.68
CA GLU A 429 -34.36 8.76 28.99
C GLU A 429 -34.25 7.85 30.23
N HIS A 430 -33.54 6.72 30.15
CA HIS A 430 -33.29 5.83 31.30
C HIS A 430 -32.05 6.25 32.12
N TYR A 431 -31.91 7.54 32.44
CA TYR A 431 -30.68 8.11 33.00
C TYR A 431 -30.23 7.45 34.32
N ALA A 432 -31.17 7.11 35.21
CA ALA A 432 -30.84 6.43 36.48
C ALA A 432 -30.22 5.04 36.26
N GLN A 433 -30.72 4.26 35.29
CA GLN A 433 -30.15 2.95 34.94
C GLN A 433 -28.78 3.10 34.29
N ILE A 434 -28.58 4.13 33.46
CA ILE A 434 -27.30 4.45 32.82
C ILE A 434 -26.24 4.80 33.87
N VAL A 435 -26.57 5.62 34.86
CA VAL A 435 -25.66 5.95 35.97
C VAL A 435 -25.20 4.68 36.69
N LEU A 436 -26.14 3.81 37.06
CA LEU A 436 -25.83 2.56 37.76
C LEU A 436 -24.98 1.62 36.88
N ALA A 437 -25.28 1.52 35.59
CA ALA A 437 -24.52 0.73 34.64
C ALA A 437 -23.07 1.24 34.43
N LEU A 438 -22.88 2.56 34.33
CA LEU A 438 -21.55 3.18 34.23
C LEU A 438 -20.74 2.98 35.52
N LEU A 439 -21.37 3.03 36.69
CA LEU A 439 -20.72 2.74 37.97
C LEU A 439 -20.32 1.27 38.11
N ILE A 440 -21.11 0.32 37.60
CA ILE A 440 -20.74 -1.11 37.54
C ILE A 440 -19.47 -1.29 36.69
N ILE A 441 -19.43 -0.65 35.51
CA ILE A 441 -18.24 -0.72 34.64
C ILE A 441 -17.05 -0.02 35.29
N ALA A 442 -17.25 1.11 35.98
CA ALA A 442 -16.19 1.78 36.73
C ALA A 442 -15.64 0.88 37.85
N ALA A 443 -16.50 0.20 38.61
CA ALA A 443 -16.10 -0.74 39.65
C ALA A 443 -15.26 -1.91 39.09
N GLN A 444 -15.61 -2.41 37.90
CA GLN A 444 -14.80 -3.40 37.20
C GLN A 444 -13.38 -2.89 36.92
N TYR A 445 -13.23 -1.67 36.39
CA TYR A 445 -11.91 -1.10 36.11
C TYR A 445 -11.13 -0.76 37.39
N ILE A 446 -11.80 -0.35 38.48
CA ILE A 446 -11.19 -0.19 39.80
C ILE A 446 -10.60 -1.51 40.28
N PHE A 447 -11.35 -2.62 40.14
CA PHE A 447 -10.86 -3.95 40.50
C PHE A 447 -9.59 -4.34 39.71
N TYR A 448 -9.54 -4.04 38.41
CA TYR A 448 -8.33 -4.27 37.61
C TYR A 448 -7.18 -3.33 37.98
N ALA A 449 -7.45 -2.05 38.29
CA ALA A 449 -6.45 -1.08 38.70
C ALA A 449 -5.75 -1.50 40.00
N ASP A 450 -6.53 -1.95 40.98
CA ASP A 450 -6.03 -2.41 42.28
C ASP A 450 -5.26 -3.73 42.17
N ARG A 451 -5.80 -4.71 41.43
CA ARG A 451 -5.18 -6.03 41.29
C ARG A 451 -3.89 -6.03 40.47
N GLU A 452 -3.84 -5.26 39.38
CA GLU A 452 -2.69 -5.25 38.46
C GLU A 452 -1.70 -4.10 38.73
N GLN A 453 -2.04 -3.16 39.61
CA GLN A 453 -1.19 -2.02 40.00
C GLN A 453 -0.71 -1.20 38.79
N LYS A 454 -1.58 -1.02 37.78
CA LYS A 454 -1.29 -0.30 36.53
C LYS A 454 -2.19 0.93 36.39
N ALA A 455 -1.57 2.09 36.21
CA ALA A 455 -2.26 3.36 35.98
C ALA A 455 -3.13 3.37 34.70
N VAL A 456 -2.92 2.46 33.74
CA VAL A 456 -3.72 2.41 32.51
C VAL A 456 -5.21 2.17 32.80
N TYR A 457 -5.52 1.42 33.86
CA TYR A 457 -6.90 1.12 34.24
C TYR A 457 -7.58 2.26 35.01
N THR A 458 -6.84 3.30 35.45
CA THR A 458 -7.45 4.45 36.14
C THR A 458 -8.04 5.48 35.18
N TYR A 459 -7.61 5.50 33.91
CA TYR A 459 -8.14 6.42 32.90
C TYR A 459 -9.64 6.21 32.62
N PRO A 460 -10.12 4.99 32.32
CA PRO A 460 -11.55 4.77 32.10
C PRO A 460 -12.39 5.07 33.33
N VAL A 461 -11.85 4.80 34.54
CA VAL A 461 -12.58 5.05 35.80
C VAL A 461 -12.93 6.53 35.94
N ILE A 462 -11.96 7.44 35.77
CA ILE A 462 -12.20 8.87 35.91
C ILE A 462 -13.17 9.37 34.83
N GLY A 463 -13.04 8.88 33.59
CA GLY A 463 -13.97 9.22 32.51
C GLY A 463 -15.40 8.76 32.79
N LEU A 464 -15.58 7.51 33.21
CA LEU A 464 -16.89 6.92 33.51
C LEU A 464 -17.57 7.60 34.69
N VAL A 465 -16.82 7.97 35.73
CA VAL A 465 -17.37 8.70 36.90
C VAL A 465 -17.83 10.11 36.50
N ASN A 466 -17.05 10.84 35.70
CA ASN A 466 -17.45 12.16 35.22
C ASN A 466 -18.70 12.08 34.33
N LEU A 467 -18.79 11.08 33.46
CA LEU A 467 -19.96 10.86 32.62
C LEU A 467 -21.18 10.47 33.45
N ALA A 468 -21.00 9.64 34.49
CA ALA A 468 -22.05 9.31 35.44
C ALA A 468 -22.56 10.57 36.19
N LEU A 469 -21.68 11.52 36.53
CA LEU A 469 -22.09 12.81 37.13
C LEU A 469 -22.91 13.67 36.17
N VAL A 470 -22.59 13.67 34.88
CA VAL A 470 -23.39 14.37 33.86
C VAL A 470 -24.79 13.76 33.76
N TYR A 471 -24.88 12.43 33.64
CA TYR A 471 -26.18 11.74 33.59
C TYR A 471 -26.95 11.82 34.91
N LEU A 472 -26.26 11.94 36.05
CA LEU A 472 -26.89 12.21 37.34
C LEU A 472 -27.54 13.60 37.35
N GLY A 473 -26.83 14.62 36.85
CA GLY A 473 -27.38 15.98 36.73
C GLY A 473 -28.62 16.03 35.82
N LEU A 474 -28.58 15.28 34.72
CA LEU A 474 -29.73 15.12 33.82
C LEU A 474 -30.89 14.36 34.47
N ALA A 475 -30.61 13.34 35.30
CA ALA A 475 -31.64 12.61 36.04
C ALA A 475 -32.34 13.46 37.12
N PHE A 476 -31.73 14.56 37.56
CA PHE A 476 -32.30 15.53 38.51
C PHE A 476 -32.81 16.82 37.84
N ASP A 477 -32.98 16.83 36.51
CA ASP A 477 -33.46 17.98 35.73
C ASP A 477 -32.63 19.29 35.91
N VAL A 478 -31.34 19.18 36.19
CA VAL A 478 -30.44 20.34 36.27
C VAL A 478 -30.09 20.84 34.86
N SER A 479 -30.10 22.16 34.66
CA SER A 479 -29.75 22.74 33.34
C SER A 479 -28.30 22.40 32.94
N LEU A 480 -28.09 22.15 31.65
CA LEU A 480 -26.75 21.82 31.10
C LEU A 480 -25.70 22.90 31.40
N GLU A 481 -26.11 24.17 31.45
CA GLU A 481 -25.21 25.28 31.77
C GLU A 481 -24.71 25.22 33.22
N SER A 482 -25.62 24.99 34.17
CA SER A 482 -25.28 24.82 35.58
C SER A 482 -24.45 23.55 35.80
N ILE A 483 -24.72 22.48 35.05
CA ILE A 483 -23.91 21.24 35.06
C ILE A 483 -22.48 21.55 34.62
N PHE A 484 -22.26 22.26 33.50
CA PHE A 484 -20.91 22.55 33.02
C PHE A 484 -20.12 23.47 33.94
N THR A 485 -20.73 24.52 34.49
CA THR A 485 -20.06 25.41 35.47
C THR A 485 -19.69 24.64 36.74
N SER A 486 -20.59 23.80 37.25
CA SER A 486 -20.32 22.96 38.42
C SER A 486 -19.24 21.92 38.12
N LEU A 487 -19.26 21.32 36.92
CA LEU A 487 -18.27 20.35 36.49
C LEU A 487 -16.88 20.99 36.37
N PHE A 488 -16.77 22.24 35.91
CA PHE A 488 -15.49 22.97 35.88
C PHE A 488 -14.91 23.12 37.27
N LEU A 489 -15.70 23.55 38.25
CA LEU A 489 -15.27 23.66 39.65
C LEU A 489 -14.87 22.30 40.23
N ILE A 490 -15.66 21.25 39.98
CA ILE A 490 -15.33 19.87 40.38
C ILE A 490 -13.99 19.42 39.76
N GLN A 491 -13.69 19.81 38.52
CA GLN A 491 -12.39 19.51 37.90
C GLN A 491 -11.24 20.29 38.53
N VAL A 492 -11.44 21.56 38.90
CA VAL A 492 -10.44 22.35 39.63
C VAL A 492 -10.13 21.66 40.97
N PHE A 493 -11.16 21.26 41.73
CA PHE A 493 -10.97 20.53 42.98
C PHE A 493 -10.34 19.14 42.77
N SER A 494 -10.69 18.44 41.69
CA SER A 494 -10.10 17.15 41.33
C SER A 494 -8.63 17.29 40.94
N TYR A 495 -8.26 18.35 40.20
CA TYR A 495 -6.89 18.69 39.84
C TYR A 495 -6.07 19.03 41.09
N LEU A 496 -6.63 19.80 42.01
CA LEU A 496 -5.98 20.11 43.28
C LEU A 496 -5.85 18.86 44.16
N GLY A 497 -6.94 18.13 44.39
CA GLY A 497 -7.01 17.00 45.32
C GLY A 497 -6.26 15.75 44.85
N PHE A 498 -6.58 15.23 43.66
CA PHE A 498 -6.02 13.96 43.17
C PHE A 498 -4.64 14.12 42.51
N TYR A 499 -4.30 15.31 42.00
CA TYR A 499 -3.02 15.57 41.34
C TYR A 499 -2.02 16.35 42.22
N LEU A 500 -2.33 17.58 42.64
CA LEU A 500 -1.37 18.46 43.32
C LEU A 500 -1.17 18.17 44.82
N PHE A 501 -2.23 17.82 45.55
CA PHE A 501 -2.25 17.63 47.01
C PHE A 501 -2.38 16.16 47.44
N ASN A 502 -2.31 15.22 46.50
CA ASN A 502 -2.49 13.80 46.78
C ASN A 502 -1.26 13.17 47.47
N ASN A 503 -1.42 12.81 48.75
CA ASN A 503 -0.41 12.15 49.58
C ASN A 503 -0.76 10.69 49.93
N LEU A 504 -1.91 10.16 49.50
CA LEU A 504 -2.41 8.84 49.89
C LEU A 504 -1.88 7.73 48.95
N ASP A 505 -1.24 6.70 49.51
CA ASP A 505 -0.59 5.61 48.74
C ASP A 505 -1.54 4.91 47.76
N GLN A 506 -2.78 4.64 48.19
CA GLN A 506 -3.82 4.00 47.37
C GLN A 506 -4.26 4.86 46.16
N LEU A 507 -4.19 6.19 46.29
CA LEU A 507 -4.64 7.13 45.25
C LEU A 507 -3.49 7.61 44.35
N LYS A 508 -2.23 7.23 44.62
CA LYS A 508 -1.08 7.60 43.78
C LYS A 508 -1.25 7.11 42.33
N LEU A 509 -1.90 5.97 42.12
CA LEU A 509 -2.21 5.42 40.79
C LEU A 509 -3.11 6.33 39.95
N TYR A 510 -3.93 7.18 40.59
CA TYR A 510 -4.87 8.09 39.92
C TYR A 510 -4.26 9.45 39.59
N LYS A 511 -3.07 9.79 40.11
CA LYS A 511 -2.42 11.10 39.93
C LYS A 511 -2.28 11.52 38.46
N LYS A 512 -1.82 10.61 37.60
CA LYS A 512 -1.67 10.88 36.14
C LYS A 512 -3.02 10.97 35.43
N GLY A 513 -3.98 10.14 35.81
CA GLY A 513 -5.33 10.17 35.23
C GLY A 513 -6.07 11.46 35.59
N ALA A 514 -5.97 11.89 36.84
CA ALA A 514 -6.55 13.13 37.33
C ALA A 514 -5.99 14.34 36.59
N LEU A 515 -4.66 14.46 36.44
CA LEU A 515 -4.03 15.54 35.67
C LEU A 515 -4.63 15.68 34.27
N LEU A 516 -4.69 14.58 33.51
CA LEU A 516 -5.06 14.60 32.10
C LEU A 516 -6.56 14.82 31.89
N TYR A 517 -7.42 14.13 32.64
CA TYR A 517 -8.86 14.29 32.48
C TYR A 517 -9.39 15.61 33.03
N SER A 518 -8.93 16.06 34.21
CA SER A 518 -9.40 17.33 34.76
C SER A 518 -8.98 18.51 33.89
N SER A 519 -7.73 18.55 33.41
CA SER A 519 -7.28 19.58 32.46
C SER A 519 -8.04 19.52 31.14
N GLY A 520 -8.24 18.32 30.57
CA GLY A 520 -9.00 18.14 29.32
C GLY A 520 -10.45 18.61 29.43
N ILE A 521 -11.14 18.24 30.51
CA ILE A 521 -12.53 18.65 30.76
C ILE A 521 -12.62 20.17 31.03
N MET A 522 -11.68 20.75 31.79
CA MET A 522 -11.65 22.21 32.00
C MET A 522 -11.51 22.98 30.67
N VAL A 523 -10.63 22.52 29.77
CA VAL A 523 -10.47 23.13 28.43
C VAL A 523 -11.73 22.94 27.58
N PHE A 524 -12.35 21.76 27.63
CA PHE A 524 -13.60 21.50 26.91
C PHE A 524 -14.73 22.44 27.35
N ILE A 525 -14.88 22.66 28.67
CA ILE A 525 -15.89 23.59 29.20
C ILE A 525 -15.57 25.04 28.83
N LEU A 526 -14.29 25.44 28.88
CA LEU A 526 -13.84 26.76 28.41
C LEU A 526 -14.25 27.02 26.96
N LEU A 527 -14.10 26.04 26.07
CA LEU A 527 -14.50 26.15 24.66
C LEU A 527 -16.02 26.28 24.51
N ILE A 528 -16.80 25.54 25.30
CA ILE A 528 -18.26 25.68 25.31
C ILE A 528 -18.66 27.09 25.75
N LYS A 529 -18.07 27.61 26.84
CA LYS A 529 -18.37 28.96 27.35
C LYS A 529 -17.94 30.06 26.38
N PHE A 530 -16.83 29.87 25.67
CA PHE A 530 -16.42 30.75 24.58
C PHE A 530 -17.41 30.72 23.42
N ALA A 531 -17.90 29.54 23.02
CA ALA A 531 -18.91 29.41 21.97
C ALA A 531 -20.27 30.03 22.36
N GLN A 532 -20.57 30.11 23.65
CA GLN A 532 -21.75 30.81 24.20
C GLN A 532 -21.57 32.32 24.29
N MET A 533 -20.40 32.87 23.94
CA MET A 533 -20.06 34.30 24.01
C MET A 533 -20.13 34.89 25.43
N ASP A 534 -19.96 34.07 26.46
CA ASP A 534 -20.00 34.51 27.85
C ASP A 534 -18.62 35.05 28.30
N TRP A 535 -18.27 36.23 27.80
CA TRP A 535 -16.91 36.79 27.86
C TRP A 535 -16.36 36.92 29.29
N LEU A 536 -17.23 37.24 30.26
CA LEU A 536 -16.84 37.38 31.66
C LEU A 536 -16.45 36.02 32.26
N ILE A 537 -17.29 34.98 32.10
CA ILE A 537 -16.99 33.65 32.63
C ILE A 537 -15.75 33.06 31.95
N VAL A 538 -15.59 33.26 30.65
CA VAL A 538 -14.40 32.79 29.92
C VAL A 538 -13.14 33.47 30.43
N SER A 539 -13.15 34.80 30.61
CA SER A 539 -12.00 35.53 31.14
C SER A 539 -11.66 35.07 32.56
N LEU A 540 -12.67 34.87 33.42
CA LEU A 540 -12.49 34.39 34.80
C LEU A 540 -11.94 32.96 34.85
N PHE A 541 -12.47 32.04 34.03
CA PHE A 541 -11.97 30.67 33.96
C PHE A 541 -10.52 30.60 33.44
N LEU A 542 -10.16 31.43 32.45
CA LEU A 542 -8.76 31.55 31.99
C LEU A 542 -7.84 32.12 33.08
N ALA A 543 -8.31 33.07 33.88
CA ALA A 543 -7.57 33.58 35.03
C ALA A 543 -7.38 32.50 36.10
N ILE A 544 -8.39 31.67 36.38
CA ILE A 544 -8.28 30.51 37.29
C ILE A 544 -7.26 29.49 36.74
N VAL A 545 -7.30 29.18 35.45
CA VAL A 545 -6.34 28.29 34.79
C VAL A 545 -4.92 28.86 34.86
N SER A 546 -4.75 30.17 34.65
CA SER A 546 -3.46 30.86 34.84
C SER A 546 -2.95 30.67 36.28
N GLY A 547 -3.81 30.86 37.29
CA GLY A 547 -3.50 30.59 38.69
C GLY A 547 -3.11 29.13 38.96
N LEU A 548 -3.79 28.15 38.34
CA LEU A 548 -3.43 26.74 38.45
C LEU A 548 -2.04 26.44 37.88
N PHE A 549 -1.65 27.07 36.77
CA PHE A 549 -0.29 26.94 36.22
C PHE A 549 0.78 27.50 37.18
N LEU A 550 0.51 28.64 37.82
CA LEU A 550 1.40 29.21 38.83
C LEU A 550 1.54 28.29 40.05
N LEU A 551 0.43 27.80 40.58
CA LEU A 551 0.43 26.85 41.70
C LEU A 551 1.12 25.52 41.35
N THR A 552 0.99 25.07 40.10
CA THR A 552 1.66 23.86 39.60
C THR A 552 3.17 24.06 39.56
N ASP A 553 3.67 25.21 39.07
CA ASP A 553 5.11 25.53 39.07
C ASP A 553 5.70 25.56 40.48
N PHE A 554 4.95 26.11 41.45
CA PHE A 554 5.39 26.20 42.84
C PHE A 554 5.47 24.83 43.52
N LYS A 555 4.53 23.93 43.23
CA LYS A 555 4.35 22.71 44.02
C LYS A 555 4.87 21.44 43.35
N ASP A 556 4.70 21.32 42.03
CA ASP A 556 5.23 20.20 41.27
C ASP A 556 6.58 20.59 40.66
N GLN A 557 7.67 20.06 41.21
CA GLN A 557 9.02 20.34 40.70
C GLN A 557 9.46 19.42 39.54
N SER A 558 8.51 18.70 38.94
CA SER A 558 8.76 17.90 37.75
C SER A 558 9.33 18.75 36.60
N GLY A 559 10.15 18.15 35.73
CA GLY A 559 10.76 18.86 34.61
C GLY A 559 9.74 19.47 33.64
N TRP A 560 8.57 18.83 33.51
CA TRP A 560 7.44 19.33 32.72
C TRP A 560 6.81 20.58 33.36
N SER A 561 6.53 20.53 34.67
CA SER A 561 5.91 21.66 35.39
C SER A 561 6.77 22.93 35.31
N LYS A 562 8.10 22.81 35.51
CA LYS A 562 9.03 23.94 35.40
C LYS A 562 9.06 24.60 34.01
N GLN A 563 8.61 23.90 32.97
CA GLN A 563 8.46 24.44 31.62
C GLN A 563 7.04 24.95 31.39
N ALA A 564 6.01 24.15 31.69
CA ALA A 564 4.62 24.49 31.42
C ALA A 564 4.08 25.61 32.32
N GLY A 565 4.57 25.74 33.56
CA GLY A 565 4.11 26.72 34.54
C GLY A 565 4.27 28.17 34.08
N PRO A 566 5.50 28.65 33.82
CA PRO A 566 5.71 30.04 33.39
C PRO A 566 5.02 30.41 32.07
N PHE A 567 4.99 29.46 31.11
CA PHE A 567 4.31 29.64 29.83
C PHE A 567 2.79 29.68 30.00
N GLY A 568 2.22 28.69 30.67
CA GLY A 568 0.78 28.57 30.91
C GLY A 568 0.23 29.76 31.71
N PHE A 569 0.97 30.22 32.73
CA PHE A 569 0.59 31.40 33.52
C PHE A 569 0.47 32.66 32.64
N ILE A 570 1.57 33.03 31.95
CA ILE A 570 1.62 34.29 31.17
C ILE A 570 0.67 34.23 29.99
N ILE A 571 0.59 33.12 29.26
CA ILE A 571 -0.26 33.00 28.07
C ILE A 571 -1.74 33.01 28.47
N ALA A 572 -2.16 32.22 29.46
CA ALA A 572 -3.56 32.20 29.88
C ALA A 572 -4.02 33.56 30.42
N LEU A 573 -3.14 34.27 31.13
CA LEU A 573 -3.40 35.63 31.60
C LEU A 573 -3.50 36.63 30.44
N THR A 574 -2.59 36.53 29.46
CA THR A 574 -2.63 37.37 28.25
C THR A 574 -3.96 37.21 27.52
N VAL A 575 -4.38 35.97 27.28
CA VAL A 575 -5.64 35.67 26.58
C VAL A 575 -6.84 36.14 27.41
N SER A 576 -6.81 35.98 28.74
CA SER A 576 -7.84 36.52 29.64
C SER A 576 -7.98 38.05 29.50
N LEU A 577 -6.86 38.80 29.43
CA LEU A 577 -6.87 40.25 29.25
C LEU A 577 -7.34 40.67 27.85
N ILE A 578 -7.00 39.91 26.81
CA ILE A 578 -7.51 40.17 25.44
C ILE A 578 -9.04 39.98 25.41
N ILE A 579 -9.56 38.91 26.02
CA ILE A 579 -11.01 38.64 26.07
C ILE A 579 -11.73 39.68 26.94
N LEU A 580 -11.05 40.21 27.96
CA LEU A 580 -11.58 41.28 28.79
C LEU A 580 -11.88 42.56 27.98
N TYR A 581 -11.15 42.82 26.89
CA TYR A 581 -11.46 43.91 25.95
C TYR A 581 -12.89 43.77 25.41
N GLN A 582 -13.27 42.56 25.00
CA GLN A 582 -14.59 42.33 24.42
C GLN A 582 -15.72 42.58 25.43
N TYR A 583 -15.53 42.14 26.67
CA TYR A 583 -16.44 42.46 27.77
C TYR A 583 -16.47 43.96 28.10
N ALA A 584 -15.31 44.63 28.10
CA ALA A 584 -15.23 46.06 28.38
C ALA A 584 -15.94 46.92 27.33
N VAL A 585 -15.83 46.56 26.05
CA VAL A 585 -16.56 47.18 24.94
C VAL A 585 -18.07 46.92 25.08
N GLU A 586 -18.49 45.70 25.43
CA GLU A 586 -19.90 45.36 25.59
C GLU A 586 -20.58 46.13 26.74
N VAL A 587 -19.84 46.42 27.82
CA VAL A 587 -20.40 47.06 29.04
C VAL A 587 -20.23 48.58 29.06
N SER A 588 -19.23 49.15 28.37
CA SER A 588 -18.89 50.58 28.47
C SER A 588 -18.68 51.27 27.11
N LEU A 589 -19.60 52.16 26.76
CA LEU A 589 -19.54 52.99 25.54
C LEU A 589 -18.31 53.91 25.50
N TRP A 590 -17.86 54.44 26.64
CA TRP A 590 -16.64 55.26 26.70
C TRP A 590 -15.40 54.49 26.22
N TYR A 591 -15.35 53.20 26.53
CA TYR A 591 -14.23 52.33 26.17
C TYR A 591 -14.16 52.08 24.67
N GLU A 592 -15.31 51.91 24.03
CA GLU A 592 -15.45 51.69 22.58
C GLU A 592 -15.00 52.91 21.77
N GLU A 593 -15.38 54.13 22.17
CA GLU A 593 -15.09 55.35 21.41
C GLU A 593 -13.65 55.88 21.57
N THR A 594 -13.01 55.63 22.72
CA THR A 594 -11.71 56.25 23.03
C THR A 594 -10.51 55.33 22.88
N ILE A 595 -10.67 54.01 23.05
CA ILE A 595 -9.56 53.04 23.05
C ILE A 595 -9.73 52.08 21.88
N ILE A 596 -9.07 52.40 20.77
CA ILE A 596 -8.95 51.52 19.61
C ILE A 596 -8.18 50.24 20.02
N ILE A 597 -8.56 49.10 19.45
CA ILE A 597 -7.94 47.79 19.73
C ILE A 597 -6.40 47.80 19.65
N SER A 598 -5.82 48.53 18.69
CA SER A 598 -4.35 48.68 18.57
C SER A 598 -3.72 49.31 19.81
N VAL A 599 -4.38 50.31 20.41
CA VAL A 599 -3.94 50.97 21.65
C VAL A 599 -4.07 50.02 22.84
N HIS A 600 -5.18 49.29 22.93
CA HIS A 600 -5.38 48.28 23.98
C HIS A 600 -4.29 47.19 23.92
N LEU A 601 -3.98 46.68 22.73
CA LEU A 601 -2.93 45.67 22.52
C LEU A 601 -1.54 46.20 22.88
N VAL A 602 -1.19 47.45 22.52
CA VAL A 602 0.06 48.07 23.00
C VAL A 602 0.08 48.12 24.54
N GLY A 603 -1.05 48.44 25.18
CA GLY A 603 -1.21 48.39 26.62
C GLY A 603 -0.92 47.00 27.21
N ILE A 604 -1.54 45.95 26.67
CA ILE A 604 -1.28 44.56 27.10
C ILE A 604 0.20 44.19 26.88
N SER A 605 0.79 44.57 25.74
CA SER A 605 2.21 44.33 25.45
C SER A 605 3.12 44.92 26.53
N LEU A 606 2.86 46.17 26.92
CA LEU A 606 3.59 46.84 28.00
C LEU A 606 3.36 46.19 29.37
N ILE A 607 2.13 45.76 29.67
CA ILE A 607 1.81 45.01 30.90
C ILE A 607 2.56 43.69 30.95
N MET A 608 2.64 42.93 29.84
CA MET A 608 3.38 41.66 29.80
C MET A 608 4.89 41.85 29.93
N LEU A 609 5.44 42.92 29.33
CA LEU A 609 6.84 43.32 29.51
C LEU A 609 7.13 43.67 30.98
N MET A 610 6.23 44.43 31.62
CA MET A 610 6.33 44.81 33.03
C MET A 610 6.22 43.59 33.95
N LEU A 611 5.24 42.71 33.73
CA LEU A 611 5.01 41.50 34.52
C LEU A 611 6.18 40.52 34.40
N GLY A 612 6.72 40.32 33.19
CA GLY A 612 7.93 39.54 32.97
C GLY A 612 9.14 40.13 33.72
N TYR A 613 9.27 41.45 33.74
CA TYR A 613 10.33 42.14 34.48
C TYR A 613 10.19 41.98 36.00
N LEU A 614 8.98 42.12 36.56
CA LEU A 614 8.72 41.95 38.00
C LEU A 614 9.01 40.52 38.47
N LEU A 615 8.64 39.51 37.68
CA LEU A 615 8.82 38.09 38.00
C LEU A 615 10.23 37.55 37.67
N ARG A 616 11.15 38.39 37.16
CA ARG A 616 12.51 37.98 36.78
C ARG A 616 13.31 37.37 37.94
N ASN A 617 13.04 37.82 39.17
CA ASN A 617 13.76 37.40 40.38
C ASN A 617 13.36 35.99 40.83
N TYR A 618 12.18 35.51 40.44
CA TYR A 618 11.69 34.17 40.78
C TYR A 618 12.27 33.11 39.84
N THR A 619 12.04 33.27 38.53
CA THR A 619 12.80 32.55 37.50
C THR A 619 13.06 33.46 36.30
N LYS A 620 14.25 33.35 35.70
CA LYS A 620 14.57 34.05 34.44
C LYS A 620 13.61 33.71 33.29
N ARG A 621 12.87 32.59 33.39
CA ARG A 621 11.90 32.15 32.38
C ARG A 621 10.68 33.06 32.32
N TYR A 622 10.16 33.55 33.45
CA TYR A 622 9.05 34.51 33.45
C TYR A 622 9.40 35.79 32.69
N PHE A 623 10.63 36.28 32.84
CA PHE A 623 11.11 37.44 32.08
C PHE A 623 11.14 37.19 30.57
N HIS A 624 11.72 36.06 30.15
CA HIS A 624 11.79 35.72 28.72
C HIS A 624 10.41 35.50 28.10
N VAL A 625 9.52 34.77 28.79
CA VAL A 625 8.17 34.50 28.31
C VAL A 625 7.35 35.80 28.26
N GLY A 626 7.39 36.63 29.31
CA GLY A 626 6.66 37.91 29.34
C GLY A 626 7.15 38.92 28.31
N PHE A 627 8.46 38.96 28.05
CA PHE A 627 9.01 39.80 26.99
C PHE A 627 8.58 39.32 25.61
N LEU A 628 8.66 38.00 25.35
CA LEU A 628 8.28 37.42 24.07
C LEU A 628 6.78 37.61 23.80
N THR A 629 5.93 37.35 24.80
CA THR A 629 4.48 37.60 24.66
C THR A 629 4.19 39.07 24.42
N GLY A 630 4.84 39.98 25.14
CA GLY A 630 4.75 41.42 24.87
C GLY A 630 5.13 41.78 23.44
N GLN A 631 6.25 41.28 22.93
CA GLN A 631 6.67 41.50 21.55
C GLN A 631 5.66 40.99 20.51
N VAL A 632 5.08 39.80 20.73
CA VAL A 632 4.06 39.23 19.83
C VAL A 632 2.81 40.11 19.82
N ILE A 633 2.38 40.58 20.99
CA ILE A 633 1.21 41.46 21.09
C ILE A 633 1.49 42.82 20.45
N ALA A 634 2.70 43.37 20.58
CA ALA A 634 3.09 44.59 19.87
C ALA A 634 3.03 44.42 18.34
N MET A 635 3.38 43.25 17.81
CA MET A 635 3.19 42.95 16.40
C MET A 635 1.72 42.82 16.00
N LEU A 636 0.87 42.23 16.85
CA LEU A 636 -0.58 42.22 16.62
C LEU A 636 -1.14 43.65 16.58
N ALA A 637 -0.66 44.54 17.45
CA ALA A 637 -1.02 45.94 17.43
C ALA A 637 -0.60 46.64 16.13
N TYR A 638 0.59 46.35 15.59
CA TYR A 638 1.03 46.89 14.31
C TYR A 638 0.12 46.47 13.14
N ILE A 639 -0.35 45.23 13.14
CA ILE A 639 -1.26 44.73 12.10
C ILE A 639 -2.65 45.37 12.23
N SER A 640 -3.16 45.51 13.47
CA SER A 640 -4.50 46.06 13.70
C SER A 640 -4.63 47.55 13.34
N VAL A 641 -3.51 48.29 13.21
CA VAL A 641 -3.50 49.69 12.75
C VAL A 641 -4.05 49.84 11.33
N TYR A 642 -3.84 48.88 10.44
CA TYR A 642 -4.35 48.96 9.06
C TYR A 642 -5.86 48.67 8.95
N ILE A 643 -6.49 48.24 10.04
CA ILE A 643 -7.92 47.89 10.09
C ILE A 643 -8.74 49.06 10.64
N GLY A 644 -8.13 49.99 11.38
CA GLY A 644 -8.81 51.12 12.00
C GLY A 644 -8.52 52.44 11.30
N GLU A 645 -9.56 53.25 11.07
CA GLU A 645 -9.36 54.65 10.67
C GLU A 645 -8.90 55.45 11.88
N SER A 646 -7.69 56.00 11.81
CA SER A 646 -7.13 56.83 12.87
C SER A 646 -6.27 57.95 12.28
N HIS A 647 -6.02 58.98 13.08
CA HIS A 647 -5.24 60.13 12.65
C HIS A 647 -3.81 59.70 12.25
N PRO A 648 -3.23 60.19 11.12
CA PRO A 648 -1.90 59.77 10.63
C PRO A 648 -0.76 59.87 11.66
N PHE A 649 -0.85 60.81 12.61
CA PHE A 649 0.06 60.92 13.76
C PHE A 649 -0.01 59.70 14.68
N VAL A 650 -1.21 59.25 15.05
CA VAL A 650 -1.41 58.07 15.93
C VAL A 650 -0.89 56.80 15.25
N ILE A 651 -1.11 56.65 13.95
CA ILE A 651 -0.58 55.54 13.14
C ILE A 651 0.95 55.54 13.18
N THR A 652 1.57 56.69 12.92
CA THR A 652 3.03 56.83 12.89
C THR A 652 3.64 56.59 14.28
N ASP A 653 3.01 57.09 15.34
CA ASP A 653 3.46 56.90 16.73
C ASP A 653 3.39 55.42 17.14
N ILE A 654 2.31 54.71 16.82
CA ILE A 654 2.19 53.26 17.07
C ILE A 654 3.28 52.51 16.28
N MET A 655 3.48 52.82 15.00
CA MET A 655 4.52 52.18 14.18
C MET A 655 5.93 52.43 14.74
N LEU A 656 6.19 53.62 15.29
CA LEU A 656 7.47 53.96 15.92
C LEU A 656 7.65 53.20 17.25
N ILE A 657 6.63 53.15 18.11
CA ILE A 657 6.65 52.41 19.37
C ILE A 657 6.89 50.91 19.11
N VAL A 658 6.18 50.32 18.16
CA VAL A 658 6.36 48.90 17.81
C VAL A 658 7.75 48.65 17.20
N THR A 659 8.25 49.56 16.35
CA THR A 659 9.64 49.49 15.84
C THR A 659 10.66 49.57 16.98
N ALA A 660 10.44 50.42 17.98
CA ALA A 660 11.31 50.56 19.15
C ALA A 660 11.29 49.31 20.05
N ILE A 661 10.13 48.69 20.28
CA ILE A 661 10.01 47.41 21.01
C ILE A 661 10.80 46.32 20.28
N ASN A 662 10.67 46.24 18.95
CA ASN A 662 11.41 45.28 18.14
C ASN A 662 12.92 45.55 18.10
N LEU A 663 13.35 46.81 18.06
CA LEU A 663 14.76 47.18 18.15
C LEU A 663 15.36 46.82 19.52
N THR A 664 14.58 47.01 20.59
CA THR A 664 14.95 46.61 21.95
C THR A 664 15.12 45.10 22.06
N SER A 665 14.31 44.32 21.33
CA SER A 665 14.47 42.86 21.26
C SER A 665 15.82 42.46 20.64
N VAL A 666 16.25 43.14 19.57
CA VAL A 666 17.56 42.92 18.93
C VAL A 666 18.69 43.22 19.91
N TYR A 667 18.58 44.33 20.65
CA TYR A 667 19.58 44.73 21.64
C TYR A 667 19.69 43.73 22.81
N LEU A 668 18.54 43.27 23.32
CA LEU A 668 18.48 42.44 24.53
C LEU A 668 18.88 40.98 24.29
N TYR A 669 18.42 40.38 23.19
CA TYR A 669 18.72 38.98 22.87
C TYR A 669 19.95 38.80 22.00
N ARG A 670 20.43 39.88 21.34
CA ARG A 670 21.57 39.87 20.41
C ARG A 670 21.44 38.78 19.34
N LYS A 671 20.20 38.49 18.93
CA LYS A 671 19.90 37.49 17.90
C LYS A 671 19.65 38.20 16.58
N HIS A 672 20.48 37.90 15.60
CA HIS A 672 20.41 38.50 14.27
C HIS A 672 19.03 38.38 13.58
N PRO A 673 18.25 37.28 13.70
CA PRO A 673 16.92 37.18 13.09
C PRO A 673 15.90 38.24 13.52
N LEU A 674 16.07 38.85 14.70
CA LEU A 674 15.17 39.88 15.21
C LEU A 674 15.20 41.16 14.36
N TRP A 675 16.22 41.34 13.50
CA TRP A 675 16.25 42.41 12.52
C TRP A 675 15.14 42.33 11.48
N LEU A 676 14.56 41.14 11.23
CA LEU A 676 13.41 41.00 10.31
C LEU A 676 12.19 41.76 10.81
N ALA A 677 11.91 41.66 12.12
CA ALA A 677 10.83 42.40 12.77
C ALA A 677 11.05 43.91 12.63
N VAL A 678 12.29 44.37 12.81
CA VAL A 678 12.67 45.78 12.67
C VAL A 678 12.51 46.25 11.23
N ILE A 679 12.92 45.47 10.23
CA ILE A 679 12.72 45.82 8.81
C ILE A 679 11.25 45.98 8.49
N PHE A 680 10.42 45.01 8.90
CA PHE A 680 9.00 45.00 8.59
C PHE A 680 8.29 46.25 9.15
N THR A 681 8.59 46.62 10.39
CA THR A 681 8.00 47.81 10.99
C THR A 681 8.62 49.10 10.43
N SER A 682 9.91 49.10 10.06
CA SER A 682 10.57 50.24 9.41
C SER A 682 10.05 50.50 7.99
N PHE A 683 9.61 49.46 7.28
CA PHE A 683 8.92 49.58 6.00
C PHE A 683 7.55 50.25 6.17
N GLY A 684 6.81 49.89 7.23
CA GLY A 684 5.58 50.60 7.62
C GLY A 684 5.81 52.08 7.86
N VAL A 685 6.88 52.42 8.58
CA VAL A 685 7.28 53.83 8.79
C VAL A 685 7.60 54.53 7.47
N TYR A 686 8.28 53.88 6.52
CA TYR A 686 8.56 54.50 5.20
C TYR A 686 7.28 54.83 4.42
N PHE A 687 6.26 53.97 4.48
CA PHE A 687 4.98 54.22 3.83
C PHE A 687 4.11 55.21 4.61
N SER A 688 4.13 55.21 5.94
CA SER A 688 3.37 56.19 6.74
C SER A 688 3.85 57.63 6.50
N LEU A 689 5.11 57.80 6.07
CA LEU A 689 5.63 59.11 5.63
C LEU A 689 4.99 59.61 4.33
N PHE A 690 4.49 58.72 3.45
CA PHE A 690 3.77 59.15 2.24
C PHE A 690 2.49 59.90 2.62
N ASP A 691 1.72 59.36 3.56
CA ASP A 691 0.48 59.97 4.06
C ASP A 691 0.75 61.29 4.82
N LEU A 692 1.94 61.42 5.43
CA LEU A 692 2.40 62.65 6.06
C LEU A 692 2.81 63.73 5.03
N ILE A 693 3.37 63.34 3.89
CA ILE A 693 3.81 64.26 2.81
C ILE A 693 2.63 64.73 1.94
N GLY A 694 1.66 63.85 1.67
CA GLY A 694 0.38 64.21 1.03
C GLY A 694 0.45 64.67 -0.44
N SER A 695 1.45 64.27 -1.22
CA SER A 695 1.60 64.66 -2.64
C SER A 695 0.74 63.82 -3.61
N THR A 696 0.07 64.45 -4.57
CA THR A 696 -0.84 63.81 -5.54
C THR A 696 -0.26 63.63 -6.95
N ASN A 697 0.99 64.04 -7.22
CA ASN A 697 1.59 63.94 -8.55
C ASN A 697 1.94 62.48 -8.92
N LYS A 698 1.38 61.97 -10.03
CA LYS A 698 1.54 60.58 -10.50
C LYS A 698 2.97 60.21 -10.91
N GLU A 699 3.73 61.16 -11.47
CA GLU A 699 5.16 60.93 -11.76
C GLU A 699 5.96 60.81 -10.46
N PHE A 700 5.63 61.63 -9.46
CA PHE A 700 6.26 61.58 -8.14
C PHE A 700 5.96 60.26 -7.41
N ILE A 701 4.73 59.74 -7.53
CA ILE A 701 4.36 58.42 -6.97
C ILE A 701 5.21 57.32 -7.62
N THR A 702 5.32 57.33 -8.94
CA THR A 702 6.13 56.34 -9.68
C THR A 702 7.61 56.42 -9.29
N ALA A 703 8.15 57.63 -9.17
CA ALA A 703 9.52 57.85 -8.72
C ALA A 703 9.72 57.42 -7.26
N PHE A 704 8.80 57.75 -6.34
CA PHE A 704 8.88 57.40 -4.92
C PHE A 704 8.90 55.88 -4.72
N CYS A 705 8.01 55.15 -5.41
CA CYS A 705 7.98 53.69 -5.36
C CYS A 705 9.24 53.03 -5.95
N LEU A 706 9.73 53.51 -7.10
CA LEU A 706 10.94 52.97 -7.74
C LEU A 706 12.24 53.37 -7.01
N PHE A 707 12.22 54.47 -6.25
CA PHE A 707 13.35 54.91 -5.45
C PHE A 707 13.50 54.17 -4.13
N ALA A 708 12.43 53.54 -3.61
CA ALA A 708 12.44 52.83 -2.33
C ALA A 708 13.58 51.79 -2.21
N SER A 709 13.90 51.07 -3.30
CA SER A 709 15.00 50.09 -3.29
C SER A 709 16.37 50.74 -3.12
N LEU A 710 16.61 51.89 -3.76
CA LEU A 710 17.83 52.66 -3.58
C LEU A 710 17.89 53.28 -2.17
N PHE A 711 16.76 53.76 -1.64
CA PHE A 711 16.69 54.28 -0.26
C PHE A 711 17.11 53.23 0.77
N PHE A 712 16.53 52.03 0.72
CA PHE A 712 16.90 50.96 1.67
C PHE A 712 18.32 50.45 1.47
N MET A 713 18.86 50.52 0.25
CA MET A 713 20.29 50.26 -0.01
C MET A 713 21.18 51.27 0.72
N VAL A 714 20.81 52.56 0.74
CA VAL A 714 21.52 53.60 1.51
C VAL A 714 21.37 53.37 3.02
N VAL A 715 20.16 53.07 3.50
CA VAL A 715 19.91 52.75 4.92
C VAL A 715 20.77 51.56 5.37
N SER A 716 20.99 50.56 4.51
CA SER A 716 21.86 49.42 4.82
C SER A 716 23.29 49.85 5.14
N GLU A 717 23.84 50.81 4.39
CA GLU A 717 25.19 51.32 4.60
C GLU A 717 25.30 52.20 5.86
N VAL A 718 24.22 52.91 6.22
CA VAL A 718 24.15 53.70 7.46
C VAL A 718 24.10 52.80 8.69
N ILE A 719 23.20 51.81 8.71
CA ILE A 719 23.06 50.86 9.82
C ILE A 719 24.32 50.00 9.96
N GLY A 720 25.01 49.71 8.85
CA GLY A 720 26.27 48.99 8.84
C GLY A 720 27.41 49.62 9.62
N ARG A 721 27.30 50.92 9.97
CA ARG A 721 28.23 51.57 10.90
C ARG A 721 28.07 51.10 12.35
N TYR A 722 26.89 50.59 12.72
CA TYR A 722 26.55 50.19 14.08
C TYR A 722 26.33 48.67 14.22
N SER A 723 25.81 48.01 13.19
CA SER A 723 25.57 46.56 13.19
C SER A 723 25.81 45.94 11.81
N GLU A 724 26.79 45.04 11.74
CA GLU A 724 27.08 44.26 10.53
C GLU A 724 25.90 43.38 10.11
N SER A 725 25.19 42.79 11.08
CA SER A 725 23.97 42.05 10.79
C SER A 725 22.87 42.96 10.23
N GLY A 726 22.67 44.14 10.82
CA GLY A 726 21.67 45.10 10.33
C GLY A 726 21.95 45.53 8.88
N ARG A 727 23.22 45.77 8.53
CA ARG A 727 23.64 46.02 7.13
C ARG A 727 23.18 44.92 6.19
N THR A 728 23.46 43.67 6.55
CA THR A 728 23.14 42.51 5.72
C THR A 728 21.63 42.40 5.51
N TYR A 729 20.84 42.57 6.56
CA TYR A 729 19.38 42.51 6.51
C TYR A 729 18.78 43.61 5.62
N TYR A 730 19.21 44.87 5.80
CA TYR A 730 18.73 45.98 4.97
C TYR A 730 19.24 45.91 3.52
N PHE A 731 20.44 45.39 3.28
CA PHE A 731 20.98 45.15 1.94
C PHE A 731 20.08 44.18 1.16
N TRP A 732 19.77 43.02 1.74
CA TRP A 732 18.88 42.06 1.10
C TRP A 732 17.43 42.57 1.00
N PHE A 733 16.97 43.34 1.99
CA PHE A 733 15.66 43.98 1.92
C PHE A 733 15.57 44.98 0.76
N SER A 734 16.63 45.76 0.49
CA SER A 734 16.69 46.67 -0.65
C SER A 734 16.51 45.95 -1.98
N HIS A 735 17.09 44.77 -2.12
CA HIS A 735 16.93 43.89 -3.29
C HIS A 735 15.51 43.29 -3.38
N LEU A 736 14.91 42.92 -2.25
CA LEU A 736 13.52 42.47 -2.20
C LEU A 736 12.57 43.58 -2.66
N VAL A 737 12.75 44.80 -2.15
CA VAL A 737 12.00 45.98 -2.60
C VAL A 737 12.26 46.25 -4.09
N ASN A 738 13.49 46.01 -4.58
CA ASN A 738 13.81 46.17 -6.00
C ASN A 738 13.08 45.17 -6.90
N ILE A 739 12.90 43.91 -6.47
CA ILE A 739 12.11 42.93 -7.21
C ILE A 739 10.65 43.40 -7.31
N VAL A 740 10.09 43.89 -6.21
CA VAL A 740 8.74 44.46 -6.20
C VAL A 740 8.68 45.69 -7.11
N GLY A 741 9.70 46.55 -7.08
CA GLY A 741 9.84 47.71 -7.96
C GLY A 741 9.95 47.35 -9.44
N VAL A 742 10.66 46.26 -9.80
CA VAL A 742 10.74 45.73 -11.17
C VAL A 742 9.36 45.33 -11.69
N ILE A 743 8.53 44.70 -10.86
CA ILE A 743 7.19 44.23 -11.23
C ILE A 743 6.21 45.40 -11.29
N LEU A 744 6.11 46.17 -10.19
CA LEU A 744 5.19 47.31 -10.08
C LEU A 744 5.56 48.42 -11.07
N GLY A 745 6.85 48.61 -11.35
CA GLY A 745 7.34 49.63 -12.26
C GLY A 745 6.76 49.52 -13.66
N ILE A 746 6.57 48.30 -14.18
CA ILE A 746 5.92 48.08 -15.48
C ILE A 746 4.49 48.63 -15.43
N GLY A 747 3.72 48.23 -14.42
CA GLY A 747 2.32 48.66 -14.24
C GLY A 747 2.19 50.17 -14.02
N LEU A 748 3.07 50.77 -13.22
CA LEU A 748 3.07 52.21 -12.95
C LEU A 748 3.39 53.01 -14.21
N ILE A 749 4.37 52.58 -15.00
CA ILE A 749 4.75 53.24 -16.26
C ILE A 749 3.63 53.18 -17.30
N TYR A 750 2.91 52.05 -17.40
CA TYR A 750 1.75 51.96 -18.29
C TYR A 750 0.53 52.72 -17.76
N SER A 751 0.22 52.63 -16.46
CA SER A 751 -1.01 53.19 -15.87
C SER A 751 -0.95 54.71 -15.69
N PHE A 752 0.23 55.25 -15.42
CA PHE A 752 0.45 56.69 -15.24
C PHE A 752 1.12 57.36 -16.44
N ASP A 753 1.24 56.64 -17.56
CA ASP A 753 1.92 57.05 -18.79
C ASP A 753 3.27 57.74 -18.53
N SER A 754 4.02 57.19 -17.59
CA SER A 754 5.28 57.77 -17.13
C SER A 754 6.42 57.39 -18.06
N SER A 755 7.49 58.18 -18.04
CA SER A 755 8.68 57.92 -18.85
C SER A 755 9.31 56.54 -18.57
N PRO A 756 9.60 55.72 -19.61
CA PRO A 756 10.29 54.43 -19.46
C PRO A 756 11.69 54.54 -18.85
N PHE A 757 12.28 55.74 -18.81
CA PHE A 757 13.60 55.97 -18.21
C PHE A 757 13.61 55.79 -16.70
N TRP A 758 12.49 55.95 -15.99
CA TRP A 758 12.42 55.68 -14.54
C TRP A 758 12.72 54.21 -14.21
N TYR A 759 12.49 53.30 -15.17
CA TYR A 759 12.83 51.88 -15.03
C TYR A 759 14.35 51.60 -15.07
N LEU A 760 15.17 52.60 -15.38
CA LEU A 760 16.62 52.50 -15.20
C LEU A 760 17.01 52.44 -13.71
N MET A 761 16.19 52.96 -12.78
CA MET A 761 16.48 52.89 -11.34
C MET A 761 16.65 51.44 -10.86
N PRO A 762 15.67 50.53 -11.07
CA PRO A 762 15.85 49.13 -10.69
C PRO A 762 16.96 48.40 -11.47
N LEU A 763 17.18 48.73 -12.76
CA LEU A 763 18.28 48.16 -13.55
C LEU A 763 19.65 48.59 -13.00
N SER A 764 19.80 49.85 -12.61
CA SER A 764 21.05 50.41 -12.08
C SER A 764 21.47 49.74 -10.77
N LEU A 765 20.50 49.43 -9.89
CA LEU A 765 20.76 48.73 -8.64
C LEU A 765 21.39 47.35 -8.91
N TYR A 766 20.85 46.58 -9.86
CA TYR A 766 21.43 45.27 -10.21
C TYR A 766 22.80 45.39 -10.88
N CYS A 767 23.02 46.40 -11.71
CA CYS A 767 24.34 46.65 -12.29
C CYS A 767 25.38 46.98 -11.20
N ILE A 768 25.03 47.88 -10.27
CA ILE A 768 25.90 48.26 -9.15
C ILE A 768 26.19 47.05 -8.26
N SER A 769 25.17 46.27 -7.90
CA SER A 769 25.33 45.08 -7.06
C SER A 769 26.10 43.96 -7.77
N ALA A 770 25.92 43.75 -9.08
CA ALA A 770 26.68 42.75 -9.84
C ALA A 770 28.18 43.07 -9.91
N VAL A 771 28.54 44.34 -10.05
CA VAL A 771 29.94 44.79 -10.07
C VAL A 771 30.56 44.78 -8.67
N ARG A 772 29.80 45.15 -7.63
CA ARG A 772 30.29 45.19 -6.23
C ARG A 772 30.32 43.83 -5.54
N ALA A 773 29.53 42.87 -6.00
CA ALA A 773 29.49 41.53 -5.44
C ALA A 773 30.87 40.88 -5.50
N LYS A 774 31.33 40.33 -4.37
CA LYS A 774 32.60 39.59 -4.28
C LYS A 774 32.39 38.08 -4.34
N ILE A 775 31.18 37.65 -4.01
CA ILE A 775 30.80 36.24 -3.96
C ILE A 775 30.27 35.82 -5.34
N ASN A 776 30.72 34.66 -5.83
CA ASN A 776 30.37 34.20 -7.17
C ASN A 776 28.85 34.12 -7.36
N TRP A 777 28.09 33.50 -6.43
CA TRP A 777 26.64 33.34 -6.59
C TRP A 777 25.89 34.68 -6.65
N GLU A 778 26.32 35.69 -5.88
CA GLU A 778 25.75 37.04 -5.93
C GLU A 778 25.99 37.70 -7.29
N GLN A 779 27.22 37.56 -7.81
CA GLN A 779 27.57 38.02 -9.16
C GLN A 779 26.69 37.35 -10.22
N TYR A 780 26.48 36.02 -10.15
CA TYR A 780 25.58 35.29 -11.04
C TYR A 780 24.13 35.81 -10.95
N SER A 781 23.56 35.87 -9.74
CA SER A 781 22.17 36.28 -9.53
C SER A 781 21.89 37.70 -9.98
N PHE A 782 22.72 38.67 -9.58
CA PHE A 782 22.52 40.08 -9.96
C PHE A 782 22.69 40.29 -11.46
N THR A 783 23.63 39.58 -12.10
CA THR A 783 23.81 39.66 -13.56
C THR A 783 22.60 39.10 -14.30
N TYR A 784 22.05 37.96 -13.88
CA TYR A 784 20.93 37.31 -14.57
C TYR A 784 19.62 38.07 -14.38
N ILE A 785 19.35 38.56 -13.16
CA ILE A 785 18.19 39.42 -12.91
C ILE A 785 18.38 40.75 -13.65
N GLY A 786 19.61 41.26 -13.72
CA GLY A 786 19.96 42.42 -14.55
C GLY A 786 19.69 42.21 -16.05
N PHE A 787 19.96 41.02 -16.60
CA PHE A 787 19.61 40.72 -18.00
C PHE A 787 18.11 40.56 -18.23
N LEU A 788 17.37 40.06 -17.23
CA LEU A 788 15.91 40.03 -17.29
C LEU A 788 15.33 41.44 -17.25
N THR A 789 15.81 42.31 -16.35
CA THR A 789 15.38 43.72 -16.30
C THR A 789 15.82 44.49 -17.54
N LEU A 790 16.96 44.15 -18.15
CA LEU A 790 17.38 44.68 -19.45
C LEU A 790 16.40 44.27 -20.56
N PHE A 791 15.95 43.02 -20.59
CA PHE A 791 14.92 42.60 -21.55
C PHE A 791 13.61 43.40 -21.37
N VAL A 792 13.15 43.59 -20.12
CA VAL A 792 11.97 44.43 -19.85
C VAL A 792 12.20 45.88 -20.27
N GLN A 793 13.40 46.43 -20.02
CA GLN A 793 13.78 47.76 -20.51
C GLN A 793 13.71 47.83 -22.04
N THR A 794 14.21 46.83 -22.77
CA THR A 794 14.12 46.80 -24.24
C THR A 794 12.68 46.71 -24.71
N MET A 795 11.81 45.98 -24.00
CA MET A 795 10.37 45.93 -24.30
C MET A 795 9.69 47.28 -24.09
N LEU A 796 9.94 47.93 -22.95
CA LEU A 796 9.36 49.25 -22.63
C LEU A 796 9.88 50.35 -23.57
N PHE A 797 11.09 50.21 -24.12
CA PHE A 797 11.64 51.13 -25.11
C PHE A 797 10.87 51.09 -26.44
N PHE A 798 10.36 49.91 -26.82
CA PHE A 798 9.57 49.75 -28.04
C PHE A 798 8.06 50.01 -27.85
N LYS A 799 7.65 50.54 -26.69
CA LYS A 799 6.25 50.92 -26.38
C LYS A 799 5.62 51.79 -27.48
N ASP A 800 6.41 52.62 -28.18
CA ASP A 800 5.93 53.61 -29.15
C ASP A 800 6.02 53.16 -30.64
N ILE A 801 6.54 51.97 -30.96
CA ILE A 801 6.66 51.49 -32.36
C ILE A 801 5.40 50.74 -32.80
N GLN A 802 4.74 51.24 -33.87
CA GLN A 802 3.41 50.80 -34.37
C GLN A 802 3.29 49.36 -34.91
N ASN A 803 4.34 48.54 -34.99
CA ASN A 803 4.28 47.20 -35.58
C ASN A 803 4.27 46.10 -34.50
N THR A 804 3.07 45.70 -34.07
CA THR A 804 2.85 44.87 -32.87
C THR A 804 2.99 43.36 -33.10
N ALA A 805 2.91 42.87 -34.35
CA ALA A 805 2.72 41.44 -34.63
C ALA A 805 3.93 40.54 -34.34
N TYR A 806 5.13 41.09 -34.12
CA TYR A 806 6.34 40.31 -33.81
C TYR A 806 7.26 41.00 -32.79
N LEU A 807 6.69 41.94 -32.02
CA LEU A 807 7.46 42.81 -31.14
C LEU A 807 8.25 42.01 -30.10
N THR A 808 7.66 40.92 -29.58
CA THR A 808 8.29 40.16 -28.50
C THR A 808 9.48 39.37 -29.00
N ALA A 809 9.37 38.71 -30.17
CA ALA A 809 10.51 38.02 -30.79
C ALA A 809 11.65 38.98 -31.15
N TYR A 810 11.34 40.19 -31.62
CA TYR A 810 12.37 41.20 -31.89
C TYR A 810 13.05 41.68 -30.61
N ALA A 811 12.31 41.97 -29.55
CA ALA A 811 12.90 42.35 -28.27
C ALA A 811 13.80 41.25 -27.69
N PHE A 812 13.38 39.97 -27.77
CA PHE A 812 14.21 38.82 -27.40
C PHE A 812 15.46 38.69 -28.27
N ALA A 813 15.35 38.89 -29.59
CA ALA A 813 16.49 38.82 -30.50
C ALA A 813 17.50 39.96 -30.24
N ILE A 814 17.03 41.19 -30.01
CA ILE A 814 17.88 42.36 -29.75
C ILE A 814 18.61 42.21 -28.41
N SER A 815 17.89 41.85 -27.35
CA SER A 815 18.49 41.60 -26.04
C SER A 815 19.42 40.38 -26.06
N ALA A 816 19.10 39.29 -26.78
CA ALA A 816 20.03 38.19 -27.03
C ALA A 816 21.29 38.67 -27.75
N GLY A 817 21.15 39.59 -28.71
CA GLY A 817 22.25 40.27 -29.40
C GLY A 817 23.13 41.07 -28.44
N ILE A 818 22.54 41.94 -27.60
CA ILE A 818 23.26 42.74 -26.60
C ILE A 818 24.02 41.82 -25.63
N ILE A 819 23.36 40.78 -25.10
CA ILE A 819 23.98 39.82 -24.19
C ILE A 819 25.09 39.04 -24.89
N SER A 820 24.93 38.69 -26.18
CA SER A 820 25.97 38.03 -26.98
C SER A 820 27.18 38.93 -27.21
N VAL A 821 26.98 40.23 -27.42
CA VAL A 821 28.07 41.22 -27.52
C VAL A 821 28.80 41.34 -26.18
N LEU A 822 28.06 41.45 -25.06
CA LEU A 822 28.65 41.45 -23.71
C LEU A 822 29.44 40.16 -23.43
N TRP A 823 28.94 39.01 -23.89
CA TRP A 823 29.66 37.74 -23.81
C TRP A 823 30.96 37.75 -24.62
N MET A 824 30.96 38.30 -25.84
CA MET A 824 32.18 38.39 -26.67
C MET A 824 33.24 39.31 -26.06
N LEU A 825 32.81 40.46 -25.51
CA LEU A 825 33.67 41.47 -24.89
C LEU A 825 34.20 41.07 -23.50
N GLY A 826 33.51 40.15 -22.81
CA GLY A 826 33.90 39.70 -21.46
C GLY A 826 35.25 38.98 -21.39
N ASN A 827 35.92 39.11 -20.24
CA ASN A 827 37.06 38.27 -19.87
C ASN A 827 36.61 36.82 -19.58
N CYS A 828 37.54 35.88 -19.33
CA CYS A 828 37.21 34.46 -19.12
C CYS A 828 36.13 34.25 -18.04
N LYS A 829 36.18 35.01 -16.94
CA LYS A 829 35.20 34.93 -15.85
C LYS A 829 33.80 35.39 -16.30
N TRP A 830 33.71 36.54 -16.96
CA TRP A 830 32.42 37.05 -17.48
C TRP A 830 31.86 36.21 -18.63
N LYS A 831 32.73 35.65 -19.49
CA LYS A 831 32.34 34.69 -20.55
C LYS A 831 31.73 33.42 -19.99
N GLU A 832 32.23 32.96 -18.85
CA GLU A 832 31.65 31.84 -18.15
C GLU A 832 30.26 32.19 -17.63
N ILE A 833 30.14 33.27 -16.85
CA ILE A 833 28.88 33.75 -16.24
C ILE A 833 27.81 34.01 -17.31
N ILE A 834 28.09 34.85 -18.30
CA ILE A 834 27.12 35.23 -19.32
C ILE A 834 26.75 34.02 -20.18
N GLY A 835 27.70 33.12 -20.47
CA GLY A 835 27.45 31.96 -21.32
C GLY A 835 26.47 30.95 -20.70
N TYR A 836 26.38 30.86 -19.37
CA TYR A 836 25.38 30.03 -18.68
C TYR A 836 23.95 30.58 -18.83
N TYR A 837 23.78 31.90 -18.87
CA TYR A 837 22.48 32.55 -19.10
C TYR A 837 22.10 32.56 -20.58
N LEU A 838 23.07 32.79 -21.46
CA LEU A 838 22.82 32.99 -22.88
C LEU A 838 22.24 31.73 -23.56
N ILE A 839 22.68 30.53 -23.17
CA ILE A 839 22.17 29.27 -23.74
C ILE A 839 20.65 29.10 -23.52
N PRO A 840 20.12 29.11 -22.29
CA PRO A 840 18.67 29.02 -22.07
C PRO A 840 17.92 30.23 -22.63
N TYR A 841 18.52 31.42 -22.62
CA TYR A 841 17.94 32.61 -23.23
C TYR A 841 17.69 32.45 -24.74
N LEU A 842 18.66 31.89 -25.47
CA LEU A 842 18.52 31.59 -26.91
C LEU A 842 17.44 30.54 -27.17
N HIS A 843 17.36 29.48 -26.35
CA HIS A 843 16.28 28.49 -26.46
C HIS A 843 14.91 29.13 -26.22
N PHE A 844 14.80 30.01 -25.21
CA PHE A 844 13.56 30.73 -24.92
C PHE A 844 13.17 31.68 -26.05
N SER A 845 14.15 32.40 -26.62
CA SER A 845 13.93 33.24 -27.81
C SER A 845 13.37 32.41 -28.98
N ILE A 846 13.89 31.21 -29.23
CA ILE A 846 13.37 30.33 -30.30
C ILE A 846 11.95 29.85 -29.99
N ILE A 847 11.61 29.57 -28.72
CA ILE A 847 10.23 29.24 -28.31
C ILE A 847 9.30 30.41 -28.63
N VAL A 848 9.72 31.65 -28.38
CA VAL A 848 8.93 32.84 -28.71
C VAL A 848 8.75 32.99 -30.22
N TYR A 849 9.80 32.73 -31.01
CA TYR A 849 9.69 32.68 -32.48
C TYR A 849 8.65 31.64 -32.93
N ILE A 850 8.66 30.44 -32.34
CA ILE A 850 7.69 29.38 -32.64
C ILE A 850 6.28 29.84 -32.25
N SER A 851 6.10 30.42 -31.06
CA SER A 851 4.78 30.85 -30.58
C SER A 851 4.18 31.98 -31.40
N GLU A 852 4.98 33.00 -31.77
CA GLU A 852 4.48 34.08 -32.61
C GLU A 852 4.21 33.61 -34.05
N SER A 853 5.03 32.69 -34.58
CA SER A 853 4.75 32.05 -35.89
C SER A 853 3.47 31.22 -35.86
N PHE A 854 3.12 30.63 -34.71
CA PHE A 854 1.88 29.87 -34.53
C PHE A 854 0.66 30.78 -34.47
N ILE A 855 0.75 31.90 -33.75
CA ILE A 855 -0.36 32.84 -33.55
C ILE A 855 -0.61 33.71 -34.78
N ASN A 856 0.47 34.30 -35.32
CA ASN A 856 0.39 35.32 -36.36
C ASN A 856 0.72 34.79 -37.76
N GLY A 857 1.08 33.51 -37.88
CA GLY A 857 1.63 32.94 -39.10
C GLY A 857 3.09 33.36 -39.36
N PHE A 858 3.71 32.70 -40.33
CA PHE A 858 5.04 33.12 -40.78
C PHE A 858 4.96 34.48 -41.49
N PRO A 859 5.93 35.40 -41.27
CA PRO A 859 5.96 36.69 -41.97
C PRO A 859 5.95 36.52 -43.50
N SER A 860 5.44 37.50 -44.25
CA SER A 860 5.47 37.46 -45.73
C SER A 860 6.78 37.99 -46.32
N ASP A 861 7.05 37.64 -47.58
CA ASP A 861 8.13 38.21 -48.41
C ASP A 861 9.54 38.08 -47.79
N TRP A 862 10.35 39.14 -47.88
CA TRP A 862 11.73 39.18 -47.35
C TRP A 862 11.80 39.02 -45.83
N ALA A 863 10.72 39.32 -45.09
CA ALA A 863 10.67 39.12 -43.64
C ALA A 863 10.67 37.63 -43.27
N LEU A 864 10.10 36.75 -44.11
CA LEU A 864 10.18 35.30 -43.94
C LEU A 864 11.63 34.81 -43.95
N VAL A 865 12.41 35.33 -44.90
CA VAL A 865 13.82 34.96 -45.05
C VAL A 865 14.62 35.41 -43.83
N PHE A 866 14.43 36.65 -43.37
CA PHE A 866 15.07 37.15 -42.15
C PHE A 866 14.66 36.35 -40.91
N TRP A 867 13.38 35.97 -40.81
CA TRP A 867 12.83 35.18 -39.72
C TRP A 867 13.48 33.79 -39.62
N ILE A 868 13.55 33.07 -40.75
CA ILE A 868 14.20 31.76 -40.82
C ILE A 868 15.70 31.87 -40.55
N ILE A 869 16.40 32.85 -41.13
CA ILE A 869 17.84 33.05 -40.91
C ILE A 869 18.12 33.37 -39.44
N SER A 870 17.35 34.26 -38.81
CA SER A 870 17.49 34.59 -37.39
C SER A 870 17.28 33.36 -36.50
N ALA A 871 16.22 32.58 -36.74
CA ALA A 871 15.93 31.36 -35.99
C ALA A 871 17.02 30.30 -36.17
N VAL A 872 17.49 30.08 -37.40
CA VAL A 872 18.59 29.14 -37.69
C VAL A 872 19.89 29.61 -37.05
N LEU A 873 20.22 30.90 -37.10
CA LEU A 873 21.41 31.46 -36.46
C LEU A 873 21.38 31.25 -34.94
N GLN A 874 20.23 31.48 -34.30
CA GLN A 874 20.06 31.23 -32.87
C GLN A 874 20.20 29.74 -32.52
N LEU A 875 19.60 28.84 -33.32
CA LEU A 875 19.70 27.38 -33.14
C LEU A 875 21.13 26.87 -33.31
N VAL A 876 21.83 27.34 -34.35
CA VAL A 876 23.22 26.98 -34.62
C VAL A 876 24.15 27.54 -33.55
N PHE A 877 23.93 28.79 -33.12
CA PHE A 877 24.73 29.41 -32.07
C PHE A 877 24.53 28.73 -30.71
N ALA A 878 23.28 28.37 -30.37
CA ALA A 878 22.97 27.56 -29.19
C ALA A 878 23.65 26.18 -29.26
N GLY A 879 23.55 25.49 -30.40
CA GLY A 879 24.23 24.21 -30.63
C GLY A 879 25.76 24.31 -30.53
N TYR A 880 26.36 25.38 -31.06
CA TYR A 880 27.79 25.65 -30.94
C TYR A 880 28.22 25.88 -29.49
N LEU A 881 27.49 26.68 -28.72
CA LEU A 881 27.79 26.91 -27.30
C LEU A 881 27.69 25.61 -26.48
N LEU A 882 26.72 24.74 -26.78
CA LEU A 882 26.56 23.44 -26.14
C LEU A 882 27.70 22.47 -26.49
N LEU A 883 28.10 22.42 -27.77
CA LEU A 883 29.23 21.60 -28.22
C LEU A 883 30.56 22.07 -27.62
N LYS A 884 30.80 23.39 -27.60
CA LYS A 884 32.00 23.99 -26.98
C LYS A 884 32.12 23.65 -25.50
N ARG A 885 30.99 23.51 -24.80
CA ARG A 885 30.92 23.15 -23.38
C ARG A 885 30.82 21.64 -23.10
N LYS A 886 30.84 20.79 -24.13
CA LYS A 886 30.66 19.33 -24.02
C LYS A 886 29.33 18.89 -23.40
N TRP A 887 28.27 19.70 -23.50
CA TRP A 887 26.94 19.36 -22.98
C TRP A 887 26.15 18.53 -24.00
N SER A 888 26.63 17.32 -24.27
CA SER A 888 26.10 16.41 -25.28
C SER A 888 24.61 16.10 -25.12
N HIS A 889 24.12 16.01 -23.88
CA HIS A 889 22.70 15.75 -23.60
C HIS A 889 21.79 16.94 -23.85
N ALA A 890 22.27 18.15 -23.57
CA ALA A 890 21.47 19.36 -23.72
C ALA A 890 21.20 19.69 -25.21
N ILE A 891 21.97 19.12 -26.13
CA ILE A 891 21.73 19.22 -27.58
C ILE A 891 20.35 18.67 -27.96
N ALA A 892 19.81 17.72 -27.19
CA ALA A 892 18.45 17.21 -27.39
C ALA A 892 17.41 18.35 -27.39
N GLY A 893 17.56 19.35 -26.52
CA GLY A 893 16.67 20.51 -26.44
C GLY A 893 16.73 21.36 -27.71
N THR A 894 17.94 21.62 -28.23
CA THR A 894 18.12 22.35 -29.50
C THR A 894 17.53 21.59 -30.68
N LEU A 895 17.73 20.27 -30.75
CA LEU A 895 17.17 19.41 -31.80
C LEU A 895 15.63 19.33 -31.72
N PHE A 896 15.08 19.31 -30.51
CA PHE A 896 13.62 19.33 -30.31
C PHE A 896 12.99 20.64 -30.78
N LEU A 897 13.57 21.79 -30.39
CA LEU A 897 13.10 23.10 -30.87
C LEU A 897 13.24 23.23 -32.39
N SER A 898 14.32 22.69 -32.94
CA SER A 898 14.50 22.60 -34.39
C SER A 898 13.40 21.75 -35.05
N PHE A 899 13.07 20.58 -34.49
CA PHE A 899 11.96 19.73 -34.98
C PHE A 899 10.62 20.48 -34.95
N LEU A 900 10.29 21.15 -33.84
CA LEU A 900 9.04 21.92 -33.74
C LEU A 900 8.98 23.03 -34.79
N PHE A 901 10.03 23.85 -34.88
CA PHE A 901 10.09 24.94 -35.85
C PHE A 901 9.96 24.44 -37.30
N PHE A 902 10.72 23.41 -37.69
CA PHE A 902 10.64 22.85 -39.04
C PHE A 902 9.33 22.09 -39.30
N SER A 903 8.73 21.46 -38.30
CA SER A 903 7.44 20.77 -38.46
C SER A 903 6.31 21.75 -38.82
N MET A 904 6.33 22.95 -38.24
CA MET A 904 5.41 24.04 -38.59
C MET A 904 5.73 24.63 -39.95
N TYR A 905 7.02 24.88 -40.22
CA TYR A 905 7.44 25.43 -41.51
C TYR A 905 7.06 24.52 -42.67
N VAL A 906 7.25 23.21 -42.53
CA VAL A 906 6.96 22.22 -43.58
C VAL A 906 5.47 22.16 -43.96
N GLN A 907 4.55 22.51 -43.06
CA GLN A 907 3.12 22.60 -43.36
C GLN A 907 2.79 23.76 -44.32
N THR A 908 3.66 24.77 -44.42
CA THR A 908 3.50 25.87 -45.38
C THR A 908 4.02 25.54 -46.78
N LEU A 909 4.64 24.36 -46.96
CA LEU A 909 5.24 23.92 -48.21
C LEU A 909 4.30 23.00 -49.00
N SER A 910 4.55 22.84 -50.30
CA SER A 910 3.86 21.83 -51.14
C SER A 910 4.21 20.40 -50.71
N LEU A 911 3.35 19.41 -51.01
CA LEU A 911 3.53 18.01 -50.59
C LEU A 911 4.92 17.44 -50.95
N MET A 912 5.38 17.66 -52.18
CA MET A 912 6.71 17.17 -52.60
C MET A 912 7.86 17.91 -51.91
N ALA A 913 7.73 19.23 -51.70
CA ALA A 913 8.70 20.00 -50.94
C ALA A 913 8.74 19.55 -49.47
N CYS A 914 7.59 19.31 -48.86
CA CYS A 914 7.43 18.76 -47.51
C CYS A 914 8.14 17.41 -47.35
N LEU A 915 7.83 16.44 -48.20
CA LEU A 915 8.46 15.11 -48.19
C LEU A 915 9.98 15.22 -48.38
N SER A 916 10.43 16.11 -49.27
CA SER A 916 11.87 16.32 -49.52
C SER A 916 12.61 16.91 -48.32
N VAL A 917 12.04 17.94 -47.65
CA VAL A 917 12.66 18.58 -46.48
C VAL A 917 12.72 17.60 -45.30
N LEU A 918 11.64 16.84 -45.05
CA LEU A 918 11.63 15.83 -43.97
C LEU A 918 12.64 14.70 -44.22
N LEU A 919 12.78 14.26 -45.48
CA LEU A 919 13.76 13.25 -45.85
C LEU A 919 15.20 13.78 -45.75
N ILE A 920 15.46 15.03 -46.15
CA ILE A 920 16.76 15.69 -45.99
C ILE A 920 17.11 15.82 -44.50
N LEU A 921 16.16 16.23 -43.65
CA LEU A 921 16.38 16.33 -42.21
C LEU A 921 16.63 14.95 -41.57
N ALA A 922 15.88 13.92 -41.95
CA ALA A 922 16.13 12.55 -41.51
C ALA A 922 17.51 12.02 -41.96
N ALA A 923 17.92 12.32 -43.19
CA ALA A 923 19.23 11.98 -43.74
C ALA A 923 20.37 12.75 -43.04
N LEU A 924 20.17 14.04 -42.76
CA LEU A 924 21.13 14.86 -42.01
C LEU A 924 21.33 14.32 -40.59
N MET A 925 20.24 13.98 -39.89
CA MET A 925 20.30 13.43 -38.53
C MET A 925 20.98 12.05 -38.51
N THR A 926 20.67 11.17 -39.47
CA THR A 926 21.35 9.87 -39.58
C THR A 926 22.83 10.01 -39.96
N GLY A 927 23.18 10.98 -40.82
CA GLY A 927 24.56 11.31 -41.15
C GLY A 927 25.34 11.83 -39.94
N LEU A 928 24.77 12.75 -39.16
CA LEU A 928 25.35 13.25 -37.92
C LEU A 928 25.51 12.14 -36.88
N SER A 929 24.50 11.27 -36.73
CA SER A 929 24.60 10.08 -35.89
C SER A 929 25.79 9.20 -36.29
N SER A 930 25.91 8.85 -37.58
CA SER A 930 26.96 7.95 -38.07
C SER A 930 28.38 8.47 -37.81
N ARG A 931 28.56 9.81 -37.84
CA ARG A 931 29.86 10.47 -37.66
C ARG A 931 30.24 10.64 -36.18
N TRP A 932 29.27 10.88 -35.30
CA TRP A 932 29.54 11.28 -33.91
C TRP A 932 29.29 10.15 -32.89
N VAL A 933 28.39 9.19 -33.14
CA VAL A 933 28.04 8.13 -32.16
C VAL A 933 27.82 6.75 -32.78
N LYS A 934 28.45 5.71 -32.20
CA LYS A 934 28.42 4.31 -32.70
C LYS A 934 27.42 3.39 -31.99
N GLY A 935 26.48 3.93 -31.21
CA GLY A 935 25.43 3.19 -30.49
C GLY A 935 24.34 4.13 -29.96
N LEU A 936 23.20 3.62 -29.54
CA LEU A 936 22.13 4.46 -28.96
C LEU A 936 22.57 5.03 -27.60
N VAL A 937 23.24 4.21 -26.80
CA VAL A 937 23.82 4.57 -25.51
C VAL A 937 25.26 4.08 -25.47
N VAL A 938 26.22 5.02 -25.48
CA VAL A 938 27.65 4.71 -25.42
C VAL A 938 28.20 5.16 -24.07
N GLN A 939 28.70 4.22 -23.26
CA GLN A 939 29.47 4.55 -22.06
C GLN A 939 30.90 4.92 -22.45
N LYS A 940 31.32 6.14 -22.10
CA LYS A 940 32.70 6.64 -22.24
C LYS A 940 33.18 7.05 -20.85
N GLY A 941 33.85 6.14 -20.15
CA GLY A 941 34.23 6.35 -18.74
C GLY A 941 33.00 6.33 -17.83
N GLU A 942 32.85 7.35 -16.97
CA GLU A 942 31.68 7.52 -16.10
C GLU A 942 30.46 8.16 -16.81
N GLU A 943 30.66 8.73 -18.01
CA GLU A 943 29.60 9.44 -18.74
C GLU A 943 28.87 8.51 -19.74
N THR A 944 27.54 8.54 -19.70
CA THR A 944 26.67 7.82 -20.63
C THR A 944 26.24 8.75 -21.75
N LEU A 945 26.73 8.59 -22.98
CA LEU A 945 26.34 9.43 -24.11
C LEU A 945 25.14 8.82 -24.84
N VAL A 946 24.07 9.59 -25.02
CA VAL A 946 22.87 9.19 -25.78
C VAL A 946 22.89 9.87 -27.15
N ASP A 947 22.65 9.09 -28.20
CA ASP A 947 22.58 9.61 -29.58
C ASP A 947 21.17 10.14 -29.91
N PHE A 948 20.94 11.41 -29.59
CA PHE A 948 19.68 12.09 -29.91
C PHE A 948 19.44 12.26 -31.41
N TYR A 949 20.49 12.23 -32.25
CA TYR A 949 20.33 12.34 -33.70
C TYR A 949 19.59 11.13 -34.29
N ARG A 950 19.81 9.91 -33.76
CA ARG A 950 19.03 8.71 -34.15
C ARG A 950 17.55 8.79 -33.77
N ILE A 951 17.25 9.49 -32.68
CA ILE A 951 15.87 9.64 -32.21
C ILE A 951 15.15 10.63 -33.13
N PHE A 952 15.72 11.82 -33.34
CA PHE A 952 15.12 12.82 -34.22
C PHE A 952 15.06 12.39 -35.68
N GLY A 953 16.04 11.61 -36.17
CA GLY A 953 15.97 10.98 -37.50
C GLY A 953 14.75 10.06 -37.68
N LEU A 954 14.38 9.29 -36.65
CA LEU A 954 13.17 8.44 -36.67
C LEU A 954 11.89 9.30 -36.61
N ILE A 955 11.89 10.34 -35.76
CA ILE A 955 10.74 11.23 -35.59
C ILE A 955 10.42 11.94 -36.91
N TYR A 956 11.42 12.41 -37.67
CA TYR A 956 11.18 12.99 -39.00
C TYR A 956 10.57 11.98 -40.00
N LEU A 957 10.94 10.70 -39.93
CA LEU A 957 10.34 9.63 -40.76
C LEU A 957 8.91 9.26 -40.33
N ILE A 958 8.61 9.32 -39.03
CA ILE A 958 7.25 9.14 -38.53
C ILE A 958 6.37 10.32 -38.98
N GLN A 959 6.87 11.55 -38.87
CA GLN A 959 6.18 12.73 -39.36
C GLN A 959 5.90 12.64 -40.86
N LEU A 960 6.85 12.11 -41.64
CA LEU A 960 6.66 11.84 -43.07
C LEU A 960 5.50 10.86 -43.32
N ASN A 961 5.44 9.74 -42.59
CA ASN A 961 4.34 8.77 -42.71
C ASN A 961 2.99 9.36 -42.26
N TYR A 962 3.00 10.19 -41.21
CA TYR A 962 1.80 10.86 -40.71
C TYR A 962 1.19 11.80 -41.75
N GLN A 963 2.02 12.55 -42.49
CA GLN A 963 1.56 13.43 -43.56
C GLN A 963 0.90 12.65 -44.70
N LEU A 964 1.40 11.45 -45.03
CA LEU A 964 0.83 10.60 -46.08
C LEU A 964 -0.49 9.93 -45.66
N ILE A 965 -0.65 9.55 -44.39
CA ILE A 965 -1.90 8.95 -43.89
C ILE A 965 -3.06 9.95 -43.87
N ASN A 966 -2.77 11.23 -43.56
CA ASN A 966 -3.80 12.26 -43.43
C ASN A 966 -4.26 12.86 -44.76
N ILE A 967 -3.47 12.69 -45.81
CA ILE A 967 -3.87 13.06 -47.17
C ILE A 967 -4.47 11.78 -47.75
N GLU A 968 -5.71 11.83 -48.25
CA GLU A 968 -6.33 10.72 -48.99
C GLU A 968 -5.49 10.45 -50.27
N SER A 969 -4.40 9.73 -50.08
CA SER A 969 -3.40 9.40 -51.08
C SER A 969 -4.02 8.38 -52.04
N THR A 970 -4.12 8.77 -53.31
CA THR A 970 -4.61 7.93 -54.41
C THR A 970 -3.60 6.85 -54.84
N ASN A 971 -2.40 6.82 -54.24
CA ASN A 971 -1.29 5.95 -54.65
C ASN A 971 -0.84 5.01 -53.52
N ALA A 972 -1.42 3.81 -53.47
CA ALA A 972 -1.04 2.74 -52.55
C ALA A 972 0.47 2.42 -52.55
N GLY A 973 1.17 2.66 -53.68
CA GLY A 973 2.62 2.48 -53.78
C GLY A 973 3.45 3.46 -52.93
N LEU A 974 3.01 4.71 -52.76
CA LEU A 974 3.70 5.69 -51.91
C LEU A 974 3.52 5.36 -50.42
N ASP A 975 2.32 4.91 -50.04
CA ASP A 975 2.01 4.53 -48.65
C ASP A 975 2.76 3.27 -48.22
N ILE A 976 2.82 2.25 -49.09
CA ILE A 976 3.63 1.04 -48.86
C ILE A 976 5.12 1.42 -48.83
N GLY A 977 5.57 2.28 -49.75
CA GLY A 977 6.96 2.75 -49.80
C GLY A 977 7.38 3.47 -48.52
N ALA A 978 6.55 4.40 -48.02
CA ALA A 978 6.80 5.13 -46.78
C ALA A 978 6.75 4.20 -45.54
N ALA A 979 5.83 3.25 -45.51
CA ALA A 979 5.74 2.23 -44.46
C ALA A 979 6.97 1.33 -44.41
N CYS A 980 7.60 1.03 -45.56
CA CYS A 980 8.84 0.28 -45.64
C CYS A 980 10.08 1.07 -45.16
N LEU A 981 10.07 2.41 -45.19
CA LEU A 981 11.19 3.22 -44.71
C LEU A 981 11.46 3.05 -43.21
N ILE A 982 10.43 2.74 -42.40
CA ILE A 982 10.56 2.54 -40.95
C ILE A 982 11.37 1.27 -40.61
N PRO A 983 11.02 0.06 -41.08
CA PRO A 983 11.87 -1.12 -40.85
C PRO A 983 13.23 -0.98 -41.55
N LEU A 984 13.31 -0.31 -42.71
CA LEU A 984 14.58 -0.03 -43.39
C LEU A 984 15.50 0.86 -42.54
N TYR A 985 14.95 1.87 -41.85
CA TYR A 985 15.71 2.74 -40.95
C TYR A 985 16.41 1.95 -39.83
N PHE A 986 15.71 1.01 -39.20
CA PHE A 986 16.29 0.14 -38.18
C PHE A 986 17.36 -0.81 -38.74
N LEU A 987 17.21 -1.26 -39.99
CA LEU A 987 18.24 -2.04 -40.68
C LEU A 987 19.48 -1.19 -41.03
N VAL A 988 19.30 0.07 -41.45
CA VAL A 988 20.39 1.01 -41.75
C VAL A 988 21.17 1.34 -40.48
N ILE A 989 20.51 1.70 -39.37
CA ILE A 989 21.17 1.98 -38.09
C ILE A 989 21.94 0.76 -37.56
N ARG A 990 21.40 -0.45 -37.79
CA ARG A 990 22.07 -1.69 -37.38
C ARG A 990 23.46 -1.85 -38.02
N THR A 991 23.69 -1.33 -39.22
CA THR A 991 24.97 -1.49 -39.95
C THR A 991 26.14 -0.79 -39.24
N PHE A 992 25.92 0.40 -38.68
CA PHE A 992 26.96 1.22 -38.04
C PHE A 992 26.88 1.23 -36.50
N THR A 993 26.04 0.37 -35.91
CA THR A 993 25.98 0.16 -34.45
C THR A 993 27.04 -0.84 -34.00
N SER A 994 27.77 -0.59 -32.91
CA SER A 994 28.85 -1.47 -32.44
C SER A 994 28.35 -2.63 -31.56
N ARG A 995 27.40 -2.38 -30.66
CA ARG A 995 26.96 -3.33 -29.62
C ARG A 995 26.06 -4.44 -30.17
N GLN A 996 26.43 -5.71 -29.95
CA GLN A 996 25.69 -6.87 -30.46
C GLN A 996 24.25 -6.96 -29.90
N ALA A 997 24.04 -6.61 -28.63
CA ALA A 997 22.70 -6.56 -28.03
C ALA A 997 21.79 -5.51 -28.70
N GLU A 998 22.34 -4.34 -29.06
CA GLU A 998 21.59 -3.30 -29.79
C GLU A 998 21.29 -3.74 -31.22
N LYS A 999 22.24 -4.42 -31.89
CA LYS A 999 21.99 -5.02 -33.21
C LYS A 999 20.85 -6.03 -33.19
N GLN A 1000 20.76 -6.86 -32.14
CA GLN A 1000 19.65 -7.79 -31.94
C GLN A 1000 18.34 -7.04 -31.64
N GLY A 1001 18.39 -5.99 -30.83
CA GLY A 1001 17.23 -5.12 -30.57
C GLY A 1001 16.67 -4.47 -31.84
N TYR A 1002 17.53 -3.91 -32.70
CA TYR A 1002 17.10 -3.33 -33.97
C TYR A 1002 16.56 -4.37 -34.96
N LEU A 1003 17.11 -5.58 -34.96
CA LEU A 1003 16.57 -6.69 -35.76
C LEU A 1003 15.19 -7.12 -35.27
N SER A 1004 14.99 -7.20 -33.96
CA SER A 1004 13.68 -7.49 -33.35
C SER A 1004 12.67 -6.39 -33.66
N ALA A 1005 13.07 -5.12 -33.57
CA ALA A 1005 12.24 -3.98 -33.94
C ALA A 1005 11.84 -4.03 -35.43
N ALA A 1006 12.79 -4.32 -36.33
CA ALA A 1006 12.49 -4.47 -37.75
C ALA A 1006 11.51 -5.62 -38.04
N LEU A 1007 11.61 -6.76 -37.33
CA LEU A 1007 10.69 -7.88 -37.48
C LEU A 1007 9.27 -7.55 -36.98
N ILE A 1008 9.14 -6.90 -35.82
CA ILE A 1008 7.83 -6.51 -35.28
C ILE A 1008 7.20 -5.43 -36.16
N LEU A 1009 7.97 -4.41 -36.54
CA LEU A 1009 7.48 -3.30 -37.36
C LEU A 1009 7.22 -3.70 -38.82
N SER A 1010 7.65 -4.89 -39.26
CA SER A 1010 7.25 -5.46 -40.56
C SER A 1010 5.75 -5.83 -40.62
N LEU A 1011 5.07 -5.88 -39.47
CA LEU A 1011 3.60 -6.00 -39.43
C LEU A 1011 2.89 -4.76 -39.97
N PHE A 1012 3.54 -3.58 -39.92
CA PHE A 1012 2.97 -2.34 -40.44
C PHE A 1012 2.79 -2.35 -41.97
N PRO A 1013 3.81 -2.70 -42.78
CA PRO A 1013 3.59 -2.90 -44.22
C PRO A 1013 2.69 -4.12 -44.51
N TYR A 1014 2.69 -5.17 -43.68
CA TYR A 1014 1.75 -6.30 -43.81
C TYR A 1014 0.29 -5.87 -43.68
N GLN A 1015 -0.02 -4.98 -42.72
CA GLN A 1015 -1.34 -4.37 -42.55
C GLN A 1015 -1.75 -3.57 -43.80
N LYS A 1016 -0.86 -2.72 -44.31
CA LYS A 1016 -1.13 -1.94 -45.53
C LYS A 1016 -1.32 -2.79 -46.78
N ILE A 1017 -0.77 -4.00 -46.81
CA ILE A 1017 -1.03 -5.00 -47.85
C ILE A 1017 -2.39 -5.68 -47.64
N LEU A 1018 -2.73 -6.08 -46.41
CA LEU A 1018 -4.02 -6.73 -46.11
C LEU A 1018 -5.22 -5.81 -46.37
N GLU A 1019 -5.06 -4.50 -46.17
CA GLU A 1019 -6.08 -3.48 -46.50
C GLU A 1019 -6.46 -3.49 -48.01
N GLN A 1020 -5.68 -4.17 -48.87
CA GLN A 1020 -5.97 -4.33 -50.30
C GLN A 1020 -6.83 -5.58 -50.62
N PHE A 1021 -7.13 -6.46 -49.66
CA PHE A 1021 -7.85 -7.74 -49.86
C PHE A 1021 -9.11 -7.87 -48.97
N THR A 1022 -10.14 -8.59 -49.43
CA THR A 1022 -11.37 -8.88 -48.65
C THR A 1022 -11.33 -10.29 -48.01
N ILE A 1023 -11.40 -10.36 -46.67
CA ILE A 1023 -11.23 -11.61 -45.89
C ILE A 1023 -12.59 -12.06 -45.31
N PRO A 1024 -12.99 -13.35 -45.41
CA PRO A 1024 -14.24 -13.87 -44.80
C PRO A 1024 -14.25 -13.80 -43.26
N GLU A 1025 -15.41 -13.50 -42.67
CA GLU A 1025 -15.57 -13.30 -41.21
C GLU A 1025 -15.19 -14.54 -40.38
N VAL A 1026 -15.51 -15.74 -40.85
CA VAL A 1026 -15.24 -17.04 -40.16
C VAL A 1026 -13.74 -17.33 -39.97
N ILE A 1027 -12.86 -16.71 -40.75
CA ILE A 1027 -11.40 -16.92 -40.65
C ILE A 1027 -10.61 -15.62 -40.37
N GLN A 1028 -11.33 -14.53 -40.11
CA GLN A 1028 -10.72 -13.21 -40.02
C GLN A 1028 -9.75 -13.15 -38.82
N ALA A 1029 -10.19 -13.62 -37.64
CA ALA A 1029 -9.36 -13.64 -36.45
C ALA A 1029 -8.08 -14.50 -36.63
N GLU A 1030 -8.17 -15.61 -37.35
CA GLU A 1030 -7.05 -16.52 -37.63
C GLU A 1030 -5.99 -15.86 -38.52
N VAL A 1031 -6.39 -15.12 -39.56
CA VAL A 1031 -5.45 -14.41 -40.47
C VAL A 1031 -4.66 -13.32 -39.73
N TRP A 1032 -5.23 -12.72 -38.70
CA TRP A 1032 -4.56 -11.73 -37.84
C TRP A 1032 -3.68 -12.37 -36.76
N ILE A 1033 -4.12 -13.48 -36.15
CA ILE A 1033 -3.45 -14.10 -34.98
C ILE A 1033 -2.32 -15.06 -35.39
N LEU A 1034 -2.42 -15.75 -36.53
CA LEU A 1034 -1.41 -16.73 -36.96
C LEU A 1034 -0.02 -16.12 -37.25
N PRO A 1035 0.14 -14.97 -37.96
CA PRO A 1035 1.44 -14.32 -38.12
C PRO A 1035 2.08 -13.92 -36.79
N LEU A 1036 1.28 -13.53 -35.80
CA LEU A 1036 1.74 -13.18 -34.45
C LEU A 1036 2.26 -14.41 -33.68
N LEU A 1037 1.61 -15.56 -33.83
CA LEU A 1037 2.10 -16.85 -33.29
C LEU A 1037 3.45 -17.24 -33.90
N ILE A 1038 3.65 -17.00 -35.20
CA ILE A 1038 4.90 -17.29 -35.91
C ILE A 1038 6.03 -16.34 -35.46
N ILE A 1039 5.78 -15.03 -35.46
CA ILE A 1039 6.76 -14.02 -35.07
C ILE A 1039 7.16 -14.19 -33.59
N SER A 1040 6.20 -14.45 -32.70
CA SER A 1040 6.48 -14.68 -31.28
C SER A 1040 7.32 -15.94 -31.05
N SER A 1041 7.06 -17.03 -31.76
CA SER A 1041 7.88 -18.24 -31.67
C SER A 1041 9.29 -18.04 -32.25
N LEU A 1042 9.44 -17.28 -33.35
CA LEU A 1042 10.75 -16.92 -33.92
C LEU A 1042 11.57 -16.04 -32.97
N LEU A 1043 10.94 -15.03 -32.34
CA LEU A 1043 11.59 -14.15 -31.37
C LEU A 1043 12.08 -14.93 -30.14
N LEU A 1044 11.18 -15.72 -29.53
CA LEU A 1044 11.45 -16.41 -28.26
C LEU A 1044 12.41 -17.60 -28.41
N ARG A 1045 12.46 -18.25 -29.59
CA ARG A 1045 13.29 -19.44 -29.80
C ARG A 1045 14.56 -19.20 -30.59
N LYS A 1046 14.61 -18.21 -31.51
CA LYS A 1046 15.76 -17.97 -32.39
C LYS A 1046 16.57 -16.73 -32.02
N LEU A 1047 15.94 -15.68 -31.50
CA LEU A 1047 16.60 -14.42 -31.16
C LEU A 1047 16.98 -14.31 -29.67
N TYR A 1048 16.09 -14.73 -28.75
CA TYR A 1048 16.27 -14.55 -27.30
C TYR A 1048 16.25 -15.85 -26.50
N ASN A 1049 16.76 -16.97 -27.04
CA ASN A 1049 16.71 -18.28 -26.38
C ASN A 1049 17.41 -18.27 -25.00
N MET A 1050 16.63 -18.21 -23.91
CA MET A 1050 17.11 -18.20 -22.51
C MET A 1050 16.74 -19.47 -21.74
N GLY A 1051 16.41 -20.57 -22.43
CA GLY A 1051 16.08 -21.86 -21.82
C GLY A 1051 14.67 -21.89 -21.23
N GLU A 1052 14.54 -22.14 -19.92
CA GLU A 1052 13.25 -22.37 -19.27
C GLU A 1052 12.36 -21.11 -19.21
N THR A 1053 12.94 -19.92 -19.09
CA THR A 1053 12.19 -18.66 -19.01
C THR A 1053 11.50 -18.33 -20.32
N THR A 1054 12.18 -18.51 -21.45
CA THR A 1054 11.58 -18.39 -22.78
C THR A 1054 10.45 -19.39 -23.00
N GLN A 1055 10.55 -20.58 -22.44
CA GLN A 1055 9.50 -21.60 -22.52
C GLN A 1055 8.26 -21.20 -21.72
N GLN A 1056 8.42 -20.62 -20.53
CA GLN A 1056 7.29 -20.14 -19.72
C GLN A 1056 6.59 -18.94 -20.37
N ILE A 1057 7.35 -18.00 -20.92
CA ILE A 1057 6.82 -16.85 -21.66
C ILE A 1057 6.05 -17.33 -22.89
N GLU A 1058 6.60 -18.29 -23.64
CA GLU A 1058 5.91 -18.86 -24.80
C GLU A 1058 4.62 -19.58 -24.41
N ILE A 1059 4.58 -20.32 -23.29
CA ILE A 1059 3.35 -20.93 -22.78
C ILE A 1059 2.29 -19.85 -22.51
N GLY A 1060 2.67 -18.74 -21.87
CA GLY A 1060 1.76 -17.63 -21.60
C GLY A 1060 1.24 -16.95 -22.88
N VAL A 1061 2.14 -16.63 -23.81
CA VAL A 1061 1.79 -15.97 -25.09
C VAL A 1061 0.90 -16.86 -25.96
N VAL A 1062 1.24 -18.16 -26.08
CA VAL A 1062 0.42 -19.12 -26.85
C VAL A 1062 -0.95 -19.30 -26.19
N ALA A 1063 -1.02 -19.46 -24.87
CA ALA A 1063 -2.30 -19.57 -24.17
C ALA A 1063 -3.19 -18.33 -24.37
N PHE A 1064 -2.60 -17.13 -24.36
CA PHE A 1064 -3.32 -15.88 -24.60
C PHE A 1064 -3.92 -15.81 -26.02
N PHE A 1065 -3.15 -16.18 -27.05
CA PHE A 1065 -3.67 -16.21 -28.42
C PHE A 1065 -4.78 -17.25 -28.61
N PHE A 1066 -4.64 -18.43 -28.00
CA PHE A 1066 -5.73 -19.43 -28.01
C PHE A 1066 -6.97 -18.94 -27.26
N PHE A 1067 -6.81 -18.17 -26.19
CA PHE A 1067 -7.93 -17.54 -25.49
C PHE A 1067 -8.65 -16.49 -26.35
N LEU A 1068 -7.91 -15.68 -27.12
CA LEU A 1068 -8.52 -14.74 -28.07
C LEU A 1068 -9.33 -15.46 -29.15
N LEU A 1069 -8.83 -16.59 -29.67
CA LEU A 1069 -9.59 -17.42 -30.61
C LEU A 1069 -10.88 -17.97 -29.96
N ILE A 1070 -10.83 -18.41 -28.70
CA ILE A 1070 -12.04 -18.86 -27.97
C ILE A 1070 -13.08 -17.73 -27.86
N LEU A 1071 -12.65 -16.51 -27.52
CA LEU A 1071 -13.56 -15.37 -27.40
C LEU A 1071 -14.24 -15.05 -28.72
N ASP A 1072 -13.52 -15.21 -29.83
CA ASP A 1072 -14.07 -15.03 -31.17
C ASP A 1072 -15.11 -16.12 -31.49
N ALA A 1073 -14.81 -17.40 -31.20
CA ALA A 1073 -15.77 -18.52 -31.31
C ALA A 1073 -17.08 -18.26 -30.57
N VAL A 1074 -16.98 -17.75 -29.35
CA VAL A 1074 -18.12 -17.51 -28.47
C VAL A 1074 -18.98 -16.37 -29.01
N ARG A 1075 -18.39 -15.41 -29.71
CA ARG A 1075 -19.13 -14.31 -30.37
C ARG A 1075 -19.81 -14.78 -31.64
N GLY A 1076 -19.20 -15.70 -32.39
CA GLY A 1076 -19.80 -16.26 -33.60
C GLY A 1076 -21.04 -17.11 -33.34
N ASP A 1077 -21.08 -17.85 -32.22
CA ASP A 1077 -22.17 -18.76 -31.80
C ASP A 1077 -22.65 -19.73 -32.92
N THR A 1078 -21.76 -20.01 -33.88
CA THR A 1078 -22.03 -20.97 -34.95
C THR A 1078 -21.34 -22.32 -34.71
N LEU A 1079 -21.96 -23.39 -35.22
CA LEU A 1079 -21.35 -24.72 -35.22
C LEU A 1079 -19.98 -24.71 -35.95
N ASN A 1080 -19.83 -23.90 -36.99
CA ASN A 1080 -18.62 -23.84 -37.80
C ASN A 1080 -17.45 -23.24 -37.02
N ASP A 1081 -17.66 -22.20 -36.22
CA ASP A 1081 -16.62 -21.59 -35.39
C ASP A 1081 -16.15 -22.54 -34.28
N ALA A 1082 -17.10 -23.24 -33.65
CA ALA A 1082 -16.81 -24.27 -32.65
C ALA A 1082 -16.00 -25.45 -33.23
N LEU A 1083 -16.23 -25.78 -34.51
CA LEU A 1083 -15.50 -26.83 -35.24
C LEU A 1083 -14.11 -26.35 -35.70
N VAL A 1084 -13.97 -25.13 -36.22
CA VAL A 1084 -12.68 -24.55 -36.61
C VAL A 1084 -11.75 -24.48 -35.40
N ILE A 1085 -12.25 -24.03 -34.24
CA ILE A 1085 -11.44 -23.97 -33.02
C ILE A 1085 -11.22 -25.34 -32.39
N GLY A 1086 -12.18 -26.25 -32.48
CA GLY A 1086 -12.01 -27.66 -32.10
C GLY A 1086 -10.90 -28.35 -32.90
N THR A 1087 -10.83 -28.10 -34.21
CA THR A 1087 -9.80 -28.68 -35.10
C THR A 1087 -8.43 -28.04 -34.90
N ILE A 1088 -8.34 -26.71 -34.77
CA ILE A 1088 -7.08 -26.00 -34.44
C ILE A 1088 -6.55 -26.46 -33.07
N SER A 1089 -7.42 -26.69 -32.09
CA SER A 1089 -7.02 -27.17 -30.76
C SER A 1089 -6.56 -28.62 -30.77
N LEU A 1090 -7.24 -29.50 -31.51
CA LEU A 1090 -6.79 -30.88 -31.71
C LEU A 1090 -5.44 -30.93 -32.44
N ALA A 1091 -5.27 -30.13 -33.49
CA ALA A 1091 -4.01 -29.99 -34.22
C ALA A 1091 -2.89 -29.46 -33.31
N ALA A 1092 -3.18 -28.53 -32.40
CA ALA A 1092 -2.24 -28.01 -31.42
C ALA A 1092 -1.85 -29.06 -30.36
N ILE A 1093 -2.79 -29.89 -29.89
CA ILE A 1093 -2.49 -31.03 -28.99
C ILE A 1093 -1.57 -32.03 -29.69
N LEU A 1094 -1.88 -32.39 -30.93
CA LEU A 1094 -1.06 -33.32 -31.71
C LEU A 1094 0.32 -32.73 -32.03
N PHE A 1095 0.39 -31.49 -32.50
CA PHE A 1095 1.65 -30.80 -32.79
C PHE A 1095 2.51 -30.64 -31.53
N GLY A 1096 1.90 -30.23 -30.41
CA GLY A 1096 2.55 -30.11 -29.10
C GLY A 1096 3.06 -31.46 -28.58
N PHE A 1097 2.31 -32.53 -28.79
CA PHE A 1097 2.73 -33.89 -28.41
C PHE A 1097 3.87 -34.42 -29.30
N ILE A 1098 3.79 -34.25 -30.63
CA ILE A 1098 4.80 -34.72 -31.60
C ILE A 1098 6.12 -33.93 -31.47
N ARG A 1099 6.04 -32.60 -31.44
CA ARG A 1099 7.23 -31.71 -31.34
C ARG A 1099 7.73 -31.54 -29.91
N ARG A 1100 7.04 -32.14 -28.92
CA ARG A 1100 7.32 -32.01 -27.48
C ARG A 1100 7.22 -30.55 -27.00
N TYR A 1101 6.34 -29.76 -27.59
CA TYR A 1101 6.11 -28.35 -27.21
C TYR A 1101 4.97 -28.28 -26.18
N LYS A 1102 5.37 -28.04 -24.91
CA LYS A 1102 4.44 -27.94 -23.78
C LYS A 1102 3.39 -26.83 -23.96
N SER A 1103 3.75 -25.71 -24.60
CA SER A 1103 2.87 -24.56 -24.85
C SER A 1103 1.63 -24.95 -25.66
N TYR A 1104 1.83 -25.54 -26.84
CA TYR A 1104 0.75 -25.96 -27.73
C TYR A 1104 -0.06 -27.14 -27.16
N PHE A 1105 0.59 -28.07 -26.45
CA PHE A 1105 -0.10 -29.22 -25.84
C PHE A 1105 -1.06 -28.81 -24.72
N LEU A 1106 -0.60 -27.97 -23.77
CA LEU A 1106 -1.42 -27.53 -22.64
C LEU A 1106 -2.51 -26.53 -23.08
N ALA A 1107 -2.17 -25.59 -23.96
CA ALA A 1107 -3.13 -24.62 -24.49
C ALA A 1107 -4.25 -25.34 -25.27
N GLY A 1108 -3.92 -26.33 -26.10
CA GLY A 1108 -4.92 -27.13 -26.81
C GLY A 1108 -5.86 -27.91 -25.88
N ILE A 1109 -5.34 -28.54 -24.81
CA ILE A 1109 -6.17 -29.25 -23.82
C ILE A 1109 -7.13 -28.29 -23.10
N GLY A 1110 -6.60 -27.16 -22.61
CA GLY A 1110 -7.40 -26.15 -21.94
C GLY A 1110 -8.50 -25.62 -22.85
N THR A 1111 -8.16 -25.32 -24.10
CA THR A 1111 -9.10 -24.81 -25.11
C THR A 1111 -10.24 -25.79 -25.39
N ILE A 1112 -9.96 -27.09 -25.53
CA ILE A 1112 -11.01 -28.11 -25.75
C ILE A 1112 -11.94 -28.22 -24.55
N LEU A 1113 -11.41 -28.29 -23.32
CA LEU A 1113 -12.24 -28.40 -22.11
C LEU A 1113 -13.14 -27.17 -21.90
N LEU A 1114 -12.59 -25.99 -22.18
CA LEU A 1114 -13.30 -24.73 -22.03
C LEU A 1114 -14.36 -24.57 -23.12
N ASN A 1115 -14.04 -24.93 -24.37
CA ASN A 1115 -14.99 -25.01 -25.48
C ASN A 1115 -16.18 -25.94 -25.14
N ILE A 1116 -15.92 -27.10 -24.50
CA ILE A 1116 -16.97 -28.02 -24.03
C ILE A 1116 -17.86 -27.36 -22.97
N TYR A 1117 -17.27 -26.76 -21.93
CA TYR A 1117 -18.02 -26.13 -20.84
C TYR A 1117 -18.94 -25.01 -21.36
N MET A 1118 -18.41 -24.13 -22.22
CA MET A 1118 -19.14 -22.96 -22.71
C MET A 1118 -20.29 -23.33 -23.64
N ASN A 1119 -20.10 -24.32 -24.52
CA ASN A 1119 -21.11 -24.72 -25.51
C ASN A 1119 -22.09 -25.79 -25.00
N THR A 1120 -22.00 -26.20 -23.72
CA THR A 1120 -22.88 -27.23 -23.14
C THR A 1120 -24.37 -26.84 -23.18
N LYS A 1121 -24.69 -25.55 -23.10
CA LYS A 1121 -26.09 -25.08 -23.00
C LYS A 1121 -26.81 -25.04 -24.36
N SER A 1122 -26.12 -24.70 -25.45
CA SER A 1122 -26.68 -24.71 -26.81
C SER A 1122 -26.75 -26.12 -27.41
N LEU A 1123 -25.96 -27.07 -26.88
CA LEU A 1123 -25.82 -28.43 -27.39
C LEU A 1123 -26.66 -29.49 -26.63
N TRP A 1124 -27.44 -29.12 -25.60
CA TRP A 1124 -28.34 -30.03 -24.88
C TRP A 1124 -29.53 -30.44 -25.76
N GLY A 1125 -29.38 -31.56 -26.49
CA GLY A 1125 -30.46 -32.19 -27.28
C GLY A 1125 -30.16 -32.45 -28.75
N TYR A 1126 -29.05 -31.93 -29.31
CA TYR A 1126 -28.65 -32.20 -30.69
C TYR A 1126 -27.72 -33.44 -30.79
N LEU A 1127 -28.13 -34.43 -31.58
CA LEU A 1127 -27.34 -35.62 -31.94
C LEU A 1127 -26.28 -35.17 -32.97
N PRO A 1128 -24.98 -35.02 -32.61
CA PRO A 1128 -24.04 -36.13 -32.33
C PRO A 1128 -22.97 -35.81 -31.24
N TRP A 1129 -23.17 -34.81 -30.37
CA TRP A 1129 -22.09 -34.27 -29.51
C TRP A 1129 -21.56 -35.22 -28.42
N TRP A 1130 -22.44 -35.94 -27.71
CA TRP A 1130 -22.02 -36.91 -26.68
C TRP A 1130 -21.23 -38.10 -27.27
N LEU A 1131 -21.45 -38.42 -28.56
CA LEU A 1131 -20.71 -39.45 -29.27
C LEU A 1131 -19.23 -39.05 -29.44
N TYR A 1132 -18.93 -37.78 -29.72
CA TYR A 1132 -17.54 -37.30 -29.83
C TYR A 1132 -16.79 -37.29 -28.49
N LEU A 1133 -17.49 -37.05 -27.37
CA LEU A 1133 -16.90 -37.15 -26.02
C LEU A 1133 -16.62 -38.61 -25.64
N ILE A 1134 -17.51 -39.53 -26.01
CA ILE A 1134 -17.30 -40.97 -25.82
C ILE A 1134 -16.18 -41.47 -26.74
N ILE A 1135 -16.16 -41.08 -28.03
CA ILE A 1135 -15.10 -41.46 -28.97
C ILE A 1135 -13.77 -40.88 -28.52
N GLY A 1136 -13.69 -39.59 -28.18
CA GLY A 1136 -12.48 -38.94 -27.68
C GLY A 1136 -11.99 -39.56 -26.36
N GLY A 1137 -12.91 -39.84 -25.43
CA GLY A 1137 -12.62 -40.52 -24.17
C GLY A 1137 -12.11 -41.96 -24.37
N LEU A 1138 -12.78 -42.75 -25.21
CA LEU A 1138 -12.36 -44.12 -25.57
C LEU A 1138 -11.03 -44.13 -26.31
N LEU A 1139 -10.76 -43.16 -27.20
CA LEU A 1139 -9.52 -43.06 -27.97
C LEU A 1139 -8.35 -42.70 -27.04
N LEU A 1140 -8.54 -41.76 -26.11
CA LEU A 1140 -7.55 -41.43 -25.08
C LEU A 1140 -7.27 -42.59 -24.13
N ILE A 1141 -8.31 -43.29 -23.65
CA ILE A 1141 -8.18 -44.47 -22.77
C ILE A 1141 -7.48 -45.62 -23.54
N SER A 1142 -7.86 -45.87 -24.78
CA SER A 1142 -7.26 -46.94 -25.61
C SER A 1142 -5.79 -46.67 -25.91
N ILE A 1143 -5.41 -45.42 -26.23
CA ILE A 1143 -4.00 -45.04 -26.40
C ILE A 1143 -3.22 -45.21 -25.10
N ALA A 1144 -3.77 -44.77 -23.95
CA ALA A 1144 -3.11 -44.91 -22.65
C ALA A 1144 -2.93 -46.38 -22.25
N SER A 1145 -3.97 -47.20 -22.39
CA SER A 1145 -3.95 -48.64 -22.07
C SER A 1145 -3.06 -49.44 -23.04
N TYR A 1146 -3.00 -49.10 -24.32
CA TYR A 1146 -2.10 -49.74 -25.29
C TYR A 1146 -0.62 -49.52 -24.94
N PHE A 1147 -0.23 -48.32 -24.53
CA PHE A 1147 1.15 -48.05 -24.12
C PHE A 1147 1.53 -48.68 -22.77
N GLU A 1148 0.58 -48.84 -21.84
CA GLU A 1148 0.80 -49.56 -20.57
C GLU A 1148 0.89 -51.08 -20.77
N TRP A 1149 0.08 -51.64 -21.69
CA TRP A 1149 0.16 -53.04 -22.10
C TRP A 1149 1.46 -53.38 -22.85
N LYS A 1150 1.93 -52.49 -23.74
CA LYS A 1150 3.21 -52.65 -24.45
C LYS A 1150 4.40 -52.75 -23.49
N LYS A 1151 4.37 -52.05 -22.35
CA LYS A 1151 5.40 -52.09 -21.28
C LYS A 1151 5.46 -53.45 -20.56
N GLN A 1152 4.35 -54.17 -20.42
CA GLN A 1152 4.33 -55.49 -19.75
C GLN A 1152 4.85 -56.63 -20.64
N LYS A 1153 4.79 -56.49 -21.97
CA LYS A 1153 5.23 -57.53 -22.93
C LYS A 1153 6.75 -57.51 -23.21
N GLU A 1154 7.45 -56.41 -22.93
CA GLU A 1154 8.90 -56.24 -23.17
C GLU A 1154 9.82 -56.85 -22.09
N ASN A 1155 9.26 -57.55 -21.08
CA ASN A 1155 10.01 -58.17 -19.97
C ASN A 1155 10.38 -59.66 -20.15
N ARG A 1156 10.37 -60.21 -21.37
CA ARG A 1156 11.15 -61.41 -21.71
C ARG A 1156 11.83 -61.18 -23.06
N THR A 1157 13.14 -61.38 -23.13
CA THR A 1157 14.01 -61.41 -24.35
C THR A 1157 14.49 -60.08 -24.99
N SER A 1158 14.62 -58.98 -24.25
CA SER A 1158 15.21 -57.72 -24.77
C SER A 1158 16.70 -57.52 -24.44
N LYS A 1159 17.31 -58.33 -23.57
CA LYS A 1159 18.74 -58.21 -23.19
C LYS A 1159 19.72 -58.84 -24.20
N GLU A 1160 19.42 -60.00 -24.78
CA GLU A 1160 20.34 -60.71 -25.69
C GLU A 1160 20.46 -60.08 -27.10
N ILE A 1161 19.41 -59.40 -27.57
CA ILE A 1161 19.41 -58.76 -28.90
C ILE A 1161 20.15 -57.42 -28.86
N LEU A 1162 20.07 -56.70 -27.72
CA LEU A 1162 20.73 -55.41 -27.53
C LEU A 1162 22.26 -55.56 -27.42
N GLU A 1163 22.75 -56.61 -26.78
CA GLU A 1163 24.20 -56.90 -26.71
C GLU A 1163 24.77 -57.36 -28.07
N LYS A 1164 24.03 -58.19 -28.83
CA LYS A 1164 24.41 -58.61 -30.20
C LYS A 1164 24.47 -57.44 -31.19
N ASN A 1165 23.54 -56.48 -31.09
CA ASN A 1165 23.52 -55.31 -31.95
C ASN A 1165 24.52 -54.23 -31.52
N LYS A 1166 24.80 -54.05 -30.22
CA LYS A 1166 25.83 -53.13 -29.73
C LYS A 1166 27.24 -53.55 -30.16
N GLN A 1167 27.53 -54.86 -30.22
CA GLN A 1167 28.80 -55.38 -30.76
C GLN A 1167 28.89 -55.24 -32.29
N ARG A 1168 27.78 -55.38 -33.04
CA ARG A 1168 27.74 -55.09 -34.49
C ARG A 1168 27.89 -53.59 -34.79
N PHE A 1169 27.34 -52.73 -33.94
CA PHE A 1169 27.40 -51.27 -34.10
C PHE A 1169 28.80 -50.70 -33.77
N MET A 1170 29.49 -51.23 -32.75
CA MET A 1170 30.88 -50.87 -32.43
C MET A 1170 31.87 -51.28 -33.54
N LYS A 1171 31.67 -52.44 -34.19
CA LYS A 1171 32.50 -52.85 -35.35
C LYS A 1171 32.23 -52.03 -36.61
N TRP A 1172 31.01 -51.53 -36.79
CA TRP A 1172 30.63 -50.66 -37.91
C TRP A 1172 31.16 -49.22 -37.75
N PHE A 1173 31.19 -48.68 -36.52
CA PHE A 1173 31.71 -47.34 -36.22
C PHE A 1173 33.25 -47.20 -36.32
N HIS A 1174 34.00 -48.30 -36.39
CA HIS A 1174 35.46 -48.27 -36.63
C HIS A 1174 35.85 -48.28 -38.12
N GLN A 1175 34.88 -48.33 -39.05
CA GLN A 1175 35.15 -48.33 -40.50
C GLN A 1175 34.86 -47.01 -41.21
N TRP A 1176 34.28 -45.99 -40.55
CA TRP A 1176 34.00 -44.70 -41.18
C TRP A 1176 34.35 -43.54 -40.23
N LYS A 1177 35.12 -42.59 -40.77
CA LYS A 1177 35.58 -41.35 -40.15
C LYS A 1177 34.49 -40.28 -40.21
#